data_AF-A0A812TGY0-F1
#
_entry.id   AF-A0A812TGY0-F1
#
_cell.length_a   1.000
_cell.length_b   1.000
_cell.length_c   1.000
_cell.angle_alpha   90.00
_cell.angle_beta   90.00
_cell.angle_gamma   90.00
#
_symmetry.space_group_name_H-M   'P 1'
#
loop_
_entity.id
_entity.type
_entity.pdbx_description
1 polymer ?
#
loop_
_entity_poly.entity_id
_entity_poly.type
_entity_poly.pdbx_seq_one_letter_code
_entity_poly.pdbx_strand_id
1 'polypeptide(L)'
;MSWMQQREAIRRAADAGTRPRISAQGSQLLPLRDHRLRSVLLTRPNGQLTRAGQFFFGLTGQRPPNRQFDEAQPLIRDGASDYILMRGGTRKLVRTLQPNGQYHVTKLGKAFFKDKHTEWLAHVPVIIRGTRRRGRNAGNAYERHDYLPVTALELGLSRQNDAWSDAQIARNVKESVLRQLGQPGEGDPIYMISRRDLFLAPHQRVIDNRVNTEIRLRQPLGALRDVSYQLFAGDQILPSAFEERQDMLCVPRQIAELLKLSLEDVLQDFDAICSAGWRERGAAGLLPICFQPVEKEERALAFTSWNGHAFFYKSARAVASCDDTERPRYRRARQENNTPEFGEWQPWAGKIASGHFWSEDLRGVRAQLLAAGHQPKVSMRGLCEWSALRLRVPGGADCVIRELCEDAEVLQEWTRRPTAGNAWRVRGRRDDTRSRREQLLAEQGGMCKLCGAPITLAACEVDHVIPVAQSFSGQRQELQALCIECHRTKTSLEGNRSTTLESRFCRYVYRTYTASPRLPPLVCQLQKWDAERPCQGIDVCRCRKNGLANARFPIPVFCPLDSIVPAREGQLADLTYVDLPCDQRKGLLDRLPYVGRGWYSKPACAFMLDSGLVQWRHFRWSLDATAHKGKLSINALVGLFGRNLDLVYSMRTSNHQMDGEGCSWRQTFTDAAGRMHWDHVFVTELLSNSSYRPVHDYIMGAEYVAVARIRKALAEVPRRYLKCLKTDCLVMQDVPKKHRPAIERLLQMSHRDGTPMYRCEGVTGLQGCYREPSMEAELIREKVPWRHVEDPVSHCLDGESLLLTGFPGCGKTHLAKKIVEALREHGDSMHIITKTHAAVQNVGLGAQTADHWVRRNVRSGHCSATWLVIEELTQLDTPLWADIACLSMNTSMRFLLLGDFRQLPAVLDSFAGAEVCRELKHSQLLHDLAGGWCHQLSERWRFDEGIFSFLTWLRVDEAEEVPLQEALRTDRERFPRQGAPEVCLVISHAKRLQINERENRRRAPDDALLVEYAGSRAIGTNAPQTMRVWPGLRLVGAGGKVRKGVFVTVSEVGERVSLESGQSFEHQELLKHTRLCSAITYASVQGLTLQGRVWLCDSDSPHFTLKHLYMGCSRATSSELLSVL
;
A
#
# COMPACT_ATOMS: atom_id res chain seq x y z
N MET A 1 -42.12 28.59 -13.23
CA MET A 1 -42.10 27.45 -12.28
C MET A 1 -42.78 27.90 -11.00
N SER A 2 -43.60 27.07 -10.35
CA SER A 2 -44.31 27.51 -9.13
C SER A 2 -43.33 27.61 -7.95
N TRP A 3 -43.53 28.61 -7.09
CA TRP A 3 -42.71 28.80 -5.89
C TRP A 3 -42.74 27.57 -4.95
N MET A 4 -43.84 26.80 -4.96
CA MET A 4 -43.95 25.56 -4.18
C MET A 4 -42.96 24.49 -4.64
N GLN A 5 -42.83 24.27 -5.96
CA GLN A 5 -41.86 23.30 -6.51
C GLN A 5 -40.42 23.69 -6.17
N GLN A 6 -40.12 25.00 -6.20
CA GLN A 6 -38.80 25.51 -5.85
C GLN A 6 -38.47 25.33 -4.36
N ARG A 7 -39.44 25.51 -3.45
CA ARG A 7 -39.26 25.28 -2.00
C ARG A 7 -38.93 23.82 -1.68
N GLU A 8 -39.62 22.89 -2.33
CA GLU A 8 -39.43 21.45 -2.10
C GLU A 8 -38.02 20.99 -2.53
N ALA A 9 -37.50 21.55 -3.62
CA ALA A 9 -36.14 21.30 -4.07
C ALA A 9 -35.09 21.89 -3.12
N ILE A 10 -35.32 23.09 -2.58
CA ILE A 10 -34.45 23.73 -1.58
C ILE A 10 -34.42 22.92 -0.28
N ARG A 11 -35.56 22.40 0.19
CA ARG A 11 -35.63 21.50 1.36
C ARG A 11 -34.79 20.24 1.16
N ARG A 12 -35.00 19.53 0.05
CA ARG A 12 -34.22 18.32 -0.28
C ARG A 12 -32.72 18.61 -0.33
N ALA A 13 -32.31 19.73 -0.93
CA ALA A 13 -30.91 20.13 -0.96
C ALA A 13 -30.35 20.43 0.44
N ALA A 14 -31.13 21.07 1.32
CA ALA A 14 -30.76 21.37 2.70
C ALA A 14 -30.64 20.10 3.57
N ASP A 15 -31.61 19.19 3.48
CA ASP A 15 -31.60 17.91 4.21
C ASP A 15 -30.43 17.01 3.78
N ALA A 16 -30.05 17.08 2.49
CA ALA A 16 -28.86 16.42 1.95
C ALA A 16 -27.53 17.09 2.35
N GLY A 17 -27.56 18.18 3.13
CA GLY A 17 -26.36 18.91 3.55
C GLY A 17 -25.64 19.66 2.43
N THR A 18 -26.35 19.99 1.34
CA THR A 18 -25.76 20.66 0.17
C THR A 18 -25.34 22.08 0.51
N ARG A 19 -24.07 22.43 0.31
CA ARG A 19 -23.55 23.77 0.60
C ARG A 19 -23.79 24.76 -0.56
N PRO A 20 -24.20 26.01 -0.27
CA PRO A 20 -24.24 27.07 -1.28
C PRO A 20 -22.84 27.36 -1.87
N ARG A 21 -22.79 27.67 -3.16
CA ARG A 21 -21.58 28.11 -3.88
C ARG A 21 -21.64 29.61 -4.15
N ILE A 22 -20.48 30.26 -4.16
CA ILE A 22 -20.36 31.66 -4.56
C ILE A 22 -19.96 31.71 -6.04
N SER A 23 -20.75 32.42 -6.85
CA SER A 23 -20.45 32.69 -8.26
C SER A 23 -19.33 33.73 -8.39
N ALA A 24 -18.69 33.81 -9.57
CA ALA A 24 -17.67 34.83 -9.86
C ALA A 24 -18.15 36.28 -9.65
N GLN A 25 -19.46 36.51 -9.75
CA GLN A 25 -20.11 37.81 -9.52
C GLN A 25 -20.48 38.04 -8.04
N GLY A 26 -20.08 37.16 -7.11
CA GLY A 26 -20.32 37.30 -5.67
C GLY A 26 -21.69 36.84 -5.17
N SER A 27 -22.54 36.31 -6.05
CA SER A 27 -23.87 35.77 -5.73
C SER A 27 -23.79 34.35 -5.16
N GLN A 28 -24.56 34.03 -4.11
CA GLN A 28 -24.69 32.65 -3.62
C GLN A 28 -25.76 31.88 -4.37
N LEU A 29 -25.39 30.69 -4.86
CA LEU A 29 -26.23 29.74 -5.57
C LEU A 29 -26.27 28.42 -4.80
N LEU A 30 -27.46 27.92 -4.51
CA LEU A 30 -27.66 26.56 -3.98
C LEU A 30 -27.76 25.58 -5.17
N PRO A 31 -26.84 24.63 -5.32
CA PRO A 31 -26.98 23.57 -6.32
C PRO A 31 -28.19 22.70 -6.01
N LEU A 32 -29.01 22.42 -7.02
CA LEU A 32 -30.13 21.47 -6.90
C LEU A 32 -29.82 20.26 -7.78
N ARG A 33 -29.50 19.12 -7.15
CA ARG A 33 -29.30 17.85 -7.88
C ARG A 33 -30.64 17.37 -8.43
N ASP A 34 -30.62 16.83 -9.65
CA ASP A 34 -31.77 16.21 -10.32
C ASP A 34 -33.00 17.13 -10.45
N HIS A 35 -32.75 18.43 -10.59
CA HIS A 35 -33.79 19.44 -10.71
C HIS A 35 -33.58 20.32 -11.95
N ARG A 36 -34.68 20.65 -12.65
CA ARG A 36 -34.65 21.37 -13.94
C ARG A 36 -33.94 22.73 -13.87
N LEU A 37 -34.07 23.41 -12.73
CA LEU A 37 -33.22 24.54 -12.34
C LEU A 37 -31.97 23.97 -11.65
N ARG A 38 -30.86 23.82 -12.39
CA ARG A 38 -29.57 23.28 -11.91
C ARG A 38 -29.04 23.93 -10.64
N SER A 39 -29.45 25.18 -10.37
CA SER A 39 -29.17 25.89 -9.12
C SER A 39 -30.24 26.94 -8.84
N VAL A 40 -30.29 27.41 -7.59
CA VAL A 40 -31.16 28.51 -7.16
C VAL A 40 -30.34 29.61 -6.50
N LEU A 41 -30.57 30.85 -6.94
CA LEU A 41 -29.94 32.03 -6.38
C LEU A 41 -30.47 32.28 -4.96
N LEU A 42 -29.60 32.18 -3.95
CA LEU A 42 -29.89 32.52 -2.56
C LEU A 42 -29.63 34.00 -2.28
N THR A 43 -28.55 34.55 -2.83
CA THR A 43 -28.21 35.97 -2.66
C THR A 43 -27.80 36.62 -3.98
N ARG A 44 -28.19 37.89 -4.15
CA ARG A 44 -27.68 38.76 -5.21
C ARG A 44 -26.23 39.17 -4.92
N PRO A 45 -25.49 39.71 -5.92
CA PRO A 45 -24.10 40.15 -5.73
C PRO A 45 -23.91 41.11 -4.55
N ASN A 46 -24.89 41.99 -4.33
CA ASN A 46 -24.95 42.96 -3.24
C ASN A 46 -25.36 42.36 -1.86
N GLY A 47 -25.44 41.03 -1.73
CA GLY A 47 -25.81 40.35 -0.49
C GLY A 47 -27.30 40.42 -0.13
N GLN A 48 -28.16 40.99 -1.00
CA GLN A 48 -29.60 40.96 -0.80
C GLN A 48 -30.12 39.52 -0.94
N LEU A 49 -30.81 39.04 0.09
CA LEU A 49 -31.45 37.72 0.06
C LEU A 49 -32.56 37.70 -0.99
N THR A 50 -32.57 36.66 -1.82
CA THR A 50 -33.73 36.34 -2.66
C THR A 50 -34.80 35.66 -1.80
N ARG A 51 -36.01 35.47 -2.35
CA ARG A 51 -37.07 34.68 -1.71
C ARG A 51 -36.60 33.26 -1.34
N ALA A 52 -35.73 32.67 -2.18
CA ALA A 52 -35.07 31.38 -1.93
C ALA A 52 -34.01 31.44 -0.82
N GLY A 53 -33.21 32.50 -0.77
CA GLY A 53 -32.27 32.72 0.33
C GLY A 53 -32.97 32.83 1.68
N GLN A 54 -34.05 33.63 1.77
CA GLN A 54 -34.84 33.77 3.00
C GLN A 54 -35.36 32.41 3.49
N PHE A 55 -35.87 31.58 2.58
CA PHE A 55 -36.38 30.25 2.94
C PHE A 55 -35.25 29.30 3.36
N PHE A 56 -34.13 29.25 2.65
CA PHE A 56 -32.99 28.37 2.95
C PHE A 56 -32.33 28.70 4.30
N PHE A 57 -32.05 29.97 4.58
CA PHE A 57 -31.45 30.39 5.85
C PHE A 57 -32.41 30.24 7.03
N GLY A 58 -33.72 30.47 6.80
CA GLY A 58 -34.76 30.18 7.80
C GLY A 58 -34.91 28.69 8.11
N LEU A 59 -34.71 27.82 7.12
CA LEU A 59 -34.81 26.35 7.29
C LEU A 59 -33.58 25.76 8.00
N THR A 60 -32.37 26.20 7.63
CA THR A 60 -31.11 25.61 8.13
C THR A 60 -30.62 26.22 9.44
N GLY A 61 -31.20 27.35 9.87
CA GLY A 61 -30.71 28.13 11.00
C GLY A 61 -29.35 28.81 10.76
N GLN A 62 -28.81 28.72 9.54
CA GLN A 62 -27.55 29.36 9.17
C GLN A 62 -27.73 30.88 9.07
N ARG A 63 -26.73 31.62 9.53
CA ARG A 63 -26.73 33.08 9.44
C ARG A 63 -26.56 33.52 7.98
N PRO A 64 -27.42 34.40 7.45
CA PRO A 64 -27.27 34.90 6.09
C PRO A 64 -25.98 35.74 5.93
N PRO A 65 -25.36 35.75 4.75
CA PRO A 65 -24.12 36.48 4.51
C PRO A 65 -24.31 37.99 4.66
N ASN A 66 -23.25 38.67 5.09
CA ASN A 66 -23.25 40.11 5.29
C ASN A 66 -23.45 40.86 3.96
N ARG A 67 -24.31 41.88 3.98
CA ARG A 67 -24.62 42.72 2.81
C ARG A 67 -23.45 43.59 2.36
N GLN A 68 -22.53 43.92 3.28
CA GLN A 68 -21.47 44.90 3.02
C GLN A 68 -20.18 44.26 2.48
N PHE A 69 -19.84 43.06 2.94
CA PHE A 69 -18.59 42.37 2.61
C PHE A 69 -18.75 40.85 2.77
N ASP A 70 -17.86 40.06 2.17
CA ASP A 70 -17.79 38.62 2.43
C ASP A 70 -17.05 38.37 3.76
N GLU A 71 -17.66 37.63 4.69
CA GLU A 71 -17.07 37.32 6.00
C GLU A 71 -15.96 36.26 5.89
N ALA A 72 -15.95 35.44 4.84
CA ALA A 72 -14.95 34.40 4.63
C ALA A 72 -13.72 34.86 3.81
N GLN A 73 -13.73 36.09 3.29
CA GLN A 73 -12.65 36.58 2.44
C GLN A 73 -11.30 36.68 3.17
N PRO A 74 -10.18 36.51 2.46
CA PRO A 74 -8.86 36.81 2.99
C PRO A 74 -8.67 38.32 3.18
N LEU A 75 -7.82 38.69 4.13
CA LEU A 75 -7.41 40.08 4.31
C LEU A 75 -6.46 40.50 3.18
N ILE A 76 -6.66 41.69 2.64
CA ILE A 76 -5.73 42.31 1.69
C ILE A 76 -4.80 43.21 2.48
N ARG A 77 -3.51 42.89 2.50
CA ARG A 77 -2.51 43.63 3.26
C ARG A 77 -1.78 44.63 2.38
N ASP A 78 -1.69 45.87 2.84
CA ASP A 78 -0.95 46.94 2.20
C ASP A 78 -0.20 47.74 3.28
N GLY A 79 1.11 47.48 3.39
CA GLY A 79 1.97 47.97 4.45
C GLY A 79 1.51 47.56 5.86
N ALA A 80 1.37 48.55 6.74
CA ALA A 80 0.91 48.36 8.12
C ALA A 80 -0.61 48.18 8.25
N SER A 81 -1.37 48.21 7.15
CA SER A 81 -2.82 48.23 7.14
C SER A 81 -3.42 46.99 6.47
N ASP A 82 -4.47 46.45 7.09
CA ASP A 82 -5.26 45.34 6.54
C ASP A 82 -6.60 45.88 6.04
N TYR A 83 -6.99 45.42 4.86
CA TYR A 83 -8.19 45.82 4.14
C TYR A 83 -9.06 44.59 3.84
N ILE A 84 -10.34 44.84 3.66
CA ILE A 84 -11.27 43.89 3.03
C ILE A 84 -11.84 44.53 1.77
N LEU A 85 -12.25 43.70 0.82
CA LEU A 85 -13.09 44.13 -0.30
C LEU A 85 -14.54 44.18 0.16
N MET A 86 -15.13 45.36 -0.02
CA MET A 86 -16.58 45.49 0.00
C MET A 86 -17.14 44.78 -1.23
N ARG A 87 -18.40 44.34 -1.17
CA ARG A 87 -19.06 43.68 -2.33
C ARG A 87 -19.14 44.56 -3.59
N GLY A 88 -18.97 45.88 -3.44
CA GLY A 88 -18.83 46.83 -4.55
C GLY A 88 -17.39 47.00 -5.09
N GLY A 89 -16.46 46.11 -4.74
CA GLY A 89 -15.06 46.12 -5.21
C GLY A 89 -14.15 47.16 -4.55
N THR A 90 -14.70 48.06 -3.73
CA THR A 90 -13.93 49.06 -2.99
C THR A 90 -13.19 48.42 -1.82
N ARG A 91 -11.88 48.71 -1.71
CA ARG A 91 -11.06 48.32 -0.55
C ARG A 91 -11.41 49.21 0.65
N LYS A 92 -11.66 48.61 1.81
CA LYS A 92 -11.93 49.32 3.06
C LYS A 92 -11.05 48.79 4.19
N LEU A 93 -10.49 49.73 4.95
CA LEU A 93 -9.58 49.46 6.06
C LEU A 93 -10.31 48.77 7.23
N VAL A 94 -9.79 47.64 7.69
CA VAL A 94 -10.32 46.91 8.84
C VAL A 94 -9.47 47.03 10.08
N ARG A 95 -8.14 47.13 9.94
CA ARG A 95 -7.24 47.42 11.05
C ARG A 95 -5.91 47.99 10.55
N THR A 96 -5.25 48.78 11.38
CA THR A 96 -3.91 49.31 11.12
C THR A 96 -3.00 49.00 12.30
N LEU A 97 -1.83 48.43 12.02
CA LEU A 97 -0.78 48.17 12.99
C LEU A 97 -0.15 49.51 13.39
N GLN A 98 -0.28 49.86 14.65
CA GLN A 98 0.29 51.07 15.22
C GLN A 98 1.78 50.83 15.56
N PRO A 99 2.61 51.89 15.68
CA PRO A 99 4.02 51.78 16.05
C PRO A 99 4.27 51.07 17.39
N ASN A 100 3.27 51.04 18.27
CA ASN A 100 3.30 50.33 19.55
C ASN A 100 3.03 48.81 19.43
N GLY A 101 2.93 48.26 18.22
CA GLY A 101 2.70 46.84 17.94
C GLY A 101 1.25 46.37 18.17
N GLN A 102 0.29 47.28 18.35
CA GLN A 102 -1.13 46.96 18.51
C GLN A 102 -1.93 47.32 17.27
N TYR A 103 -2.98 46.54 16.97
CA TYR A 103 -3.90 46.90 15.90
C TYR A 103 -4.93 47.91 16.40
N HIS A 104 -5.07 49.03 15.70
CA HIS A 104 -6.26 49.86 15.77
C HIS A 104 -7.33 49.27 14.84
N VAL A 105 -8.35 48.62 15.43
CA VAL A 105 -9.42 47.95 14.69
C VAL A 105 -10.56 48.92 14.40
N THR A 106 -10.91 49.11 13.13
CA THR A 106 -11.98 50.02 12.71
C THR A 106 -13.35 49.46 13.09
N LYS A 107 -14.42 50.27 13.02
CA LYS A 107 -15.81 49.79 13.23
C LYS A 107 -16.16 48.64 12.28
N LEU A 108 -15.65 48.70 11.04
CA LEU A 108 -15.77 47.63 10.04
C LEU A 108 -14.99 46.38 10.45
N GLY A 109 -13.75 46.54 10.92
CA GLY A 109 -12.96 45.43 11.45
C GLY A 109 -13.61 44.73 12.64
N LYS A 110 -14.20 45.49 13.57
CA LYS A 110 -14.94 44.92 14.71
C LYS A 110 -16.12 44.06 14.25
N ALA A 111 -16.79 44.44 13.16
CA ALA A 111 -17.85 43.64 12.56
C ALA A 111 -17.31 42.38 11.84
N PHE A 112 -16.20 42.50 11.13
CA PHE A 112 -15.58 41.40 10.37
C PHE A 112 -14.96 40.30 11.25
N PHE A 113 -14.33 40.68 12.36
CA PHE A 113 -13.65 39.73 13.26
C PHE A 113 -14.51 39.22 14.41
N LYS A 114 -15.74 39.72 14.59
CA LYS A 114 -16.60 39.42 15.75
C LYS A 114 -16.67 37.93 16.11
N ASP A 115 -16.84 37.09 15.08
CA ASP A 115 -17.08 35.65 15.24
C ASP A 115 -15.86 34.79 14.85
N LYS A 116 -14.71 35.42 14.56
CA LYS A 116 -13.47 34.74 14.17
C LYS A 116 -12.56 34.55 15.38
N HIS A 117 -12.48 33.32 15.86
CA HIS A 117 -11.66 32.95 17.00
C HIS A 117 -10.79 31.73 16.68
N THR A 118 -9.59 31.75 17.22
CA THR A 118 -8.62 30.67 17.12
C THR A 118 -8.29 30.18 18.53
N GLU A 119 -8.33 28.87 18.75
CA GLU A 119 -7.87 28.27 20.00
C GLU A 119 -6.37 28.08 19.96
N TRP A 120 -5.69 28.48 21.03
CA TRP A 120 -4.24 28.44 21.15
C TRP A 120 -3.82 27.40 22.19
N LEU A 121 -2.97 26.48 21.77
CA LEU A 121 -2.20 25.57 22.60
C LEU A 121 -0.87 26.25 22.92
N ALA A 122 -0.68 26.64 24.18
CA ALA A 122 0.61 27.11 24.64
C ALA A 122 1.51 25.92 25.01
N HIS A 123 2.79 26.10 24.80
CA HIS A 123 3.85 25.20 25.21
C HIS A 123 4.66 25.91 26.30
N VAL A 124 4.61 25.37 27.50
CA VAL A 124 5.24 25.94 28.69
C VAL A 124 6.71 25.50 28.72
N PRO A 125 7.69 26.42 28.75
CA PRO A 125 9.07 26.04 28.95
C PRO A 125 9.22 25.38 30.31
N VAL A 126 9.79 24.18 30.29
CA VAL A 126 10.14 23.43 31.48
C VAL A 126 11.65 23.26 31.52
N ILE A 127 12.20 23.44 32.71
CA ILE A 127 13.57 23.05 32.99
C ILE A 127 13.49 21.63 33.55
N ILE A 128 13.88 20.66 32.73
CA ILE A 128 14.03 19.28 33.16
C ILE A 128 15.43 19.14 33.75
N ARG A 129 15.50 19.24 35.08
CA ARG A 129 16.72 18.93 35.82
C ARG A 129 16.79 17.44 36.05
N GLY A 130 17.89 16.85 35.63
CA GLY A 130 18.21 15.47 35.93
C GLY A 130 19.70 15.35 36.16
N THR A 131 20.14 14.22 36.68
CA THR A 131 21.56 13.93 36.82
C THR A 131 21.95 13.01 35.67
N ARG A 132 23.01 13.35 34.92
CA ARG A 132 23.43 12.56 33.76
C ARG A 132 23.81 11.19 34.30
N ARG A 133 23.01 10.18 33.95
CA ARG A 133 23.12 8.84 34.55
C ARG A 133 24.21 7.99 33.91
N ARG A 134 24.79 8.40 32.76
CA ARG A 134 25.78 7.66 31.95
C ARG A 134 26.68 8.58 31.11
N GLY A 135 27.80 8.04 30.61
CA GLY A 135 28.79 8.71 29.76
C GLY A 135 29.90 9.40 30.56
N ARG A 136 30.89 10.00 29.87
CA ARG A 136 32.06 10.67 30.49
C ARG A 136 31.70 11.83 31.45
N ASN A 137 30.45 12.30 31.40
CA ASN A 137 29.87 13.35 32.24
C ASN A 137 28.84 12.80 33.25
N ALA A 138 28.88 11.50 33.56
CA ALA A 138 27.98 10.88 34.52
C ALA A 138 28.17 11.48 35.93
N GLY A 139 27.08 11.73 36.64
CA GLY A 139 27.08 12.42 37.93
C GLY A 139 26.97 13.95 37.82
N ASN A 140 27.28 14.54 36.66
CA ASN A 140 27.02 15.96 36.44
C ASN A 140 25.52 16.19 36.30
N ALA A 141 25.01 17.24 36.95
CA ALA A 141 23.67 17.73 36.69
C ALA A 141 23.55 18.08 35.20
N TYR A 142 22.51 17.59 34.54
CA TYR A 142 22.05 18.20 33.30
C TYR A 142 20.80 19.00 33.57
N GLU A 143 20.80 20.17 32.98
CA GLU A 143 19.63 20.97 32.80
C GLU A 143 19.28 20.86 31.33
N ARG A 144 18.12 20.30 31.02
CA ARG A 144 17.59 20.32 29.66
C ARG A 144 16.35 21.21 29.65
N HIS A 145 16.37 22.20 28.78
CA HIS A 145 15.19 22.98 28.46
C HIS A 145 14.30 22.16 27.51
N ASP A 146 13.04 22.00 27.87
CA ASP A 146 12.03 21.37 27.02
C ASP A 146 10.72 22.16 27.09
N TYR A 147 9.73 21.76 26.30
CA TYR A 147 8.44 22.42 26.23
C TYR A 147 7.29 21.43 26.35
N LEU A 148 6.47 21.56 27.40
CA LEU A 148 5.28 20.73 27.56
C LEU A 148 4.03 21.48 27.06
N PRO A 149 3.17 20.85 26.24
CA PRO A 149 1.91 21.46 25.87
C PRO A 149 1.03 21.62 27.12
N VAL A 150 0.27 22.72 27.19
CA VAL A 150 -0.66 22.98 28.31
C VAL A 150 -1.64 21.84 28.57
N THR A 151 -1.99 21.05 27.55
CA THR A 151 -2.84 19.86 27.69
C THR A 151 -2.15 18.68 28.40
N ALA A 152 -0.82 18.57 28.33
CA ALA A 152 -0.05 17.61 29.13
C ALA A 152 0.09 18.04 30.59
N LEU A 153 -0.17 19.32 30.88
CA LEU A 153 -0.26 19.91 32.21
C LEU A 153 -1.72 19.98 32.72
N GLU A 154 -2.65 19.34 32.02
CA GLU A 154 -4.10 19.34 32.31
C GLU A 154 -4.77 20.72 32.30
N LEU A 155 -4.18 21.70 31.60
CA LEU A 155 -4.70 23.06 31.48
C LEU A 155 -5.56 23.24 30.21
N GLY A 156 -6.51 24.18 30.27
CA GLY A 156 -7.41 24.51 29.17
C GLY A 156 -6.79 25.39 28.09
N LEU A 157 -7.17 25.18 26.84
CA LEU A 157 -6.75 25.99 25.68
C LEU A 157 -7.23 27.44 25.80
N SER A 158 -6.48 28.38 25.23
CA SER A 158 -6.84 29.80 25.25
C SER A 158 -7.47 30.22 23.92
N ARG A 159 -8.74 30.61 23.94
CA ARG A 159 -9.47 31.09 22.75
C ARG A 159 -9.24 32.59 22.54
N GLN A 160 -8.69 32.98 21.40
CA GLN A 160 -8.37 34.38 21.07
C GLN A 160 -9.05 34.83 19.78
N ASN A 161 -9.45 36.09 19.72
CA ASN A 161 -10.09 36.67 18.54
C ASN A 161 -9.05 37.05 17.46
N ASP A 162 -9.37 36.82 16.19
CA ASP A 162 -8.44 37.07 15.07
C ASP A 162 -8.15 38.57 14.83
N ALA A 163 -8.87 39.49 15.51
CA ALA A 163 -8.67 40.94 15.40
C ALA A 163 -7.39 41.44 16.09
N TRP A 164 -6.94 40.74 17.13
CA TRP A 164 -5.82 41.17 17.99
C TRP A 164 -4.47 41.01 17.31
N SER A 165 -3.47 41.81 17.70
CA SER A 165 -2.10 41.62 17.22
C SER A 165 -1.42 40.44 17.92
N ASP A 166 -0.35 39.91 17.32
CA ASP A 166 0.40 38.79 17.89
C ASP A 166 0.92 39.08 19.30
N ALA A 167 1.33 40.34 19.56
CA ALA A 167 1.75 40.78 20.89
C ALA A 167 0.59 40.77 21.92
N GLN A 168 -0.63 41.04 21.47
CA GLN A 168 -1.83 41.02 22.32
C GLN A 168 -2.31 39.58 22.55
N ILE A 169 -2.34 38.76 21.51
CA ILE A 169 -2.66 37.33 21.59
C ILE A 169 -1.66 36.63 22.53
N ALA A 170 -0.36 36.85 22.31
CA ALA A 170 0.68 36.25 23.14
C ALA A 170 0.56 36.66 24.61
N ARG A 171 0.25 37.93 24.89
CA ARG A 171 -0.02 38.41 26.25
C ARG A 171 -1.24 37.75 26.87
N ASN A 172 -2.37 37.69 26.16
CA ASN A 172 -3.62 37.13 26.66
C ASN A 172 -3.51 35.61 26.91
N VAL A 173 -2.87 34.88 26.00
CA VAL A 173 -2.62 33.43 26.18
C VAL A 173 -1.66 33.22 27.34
N LYS A 174 -0.60 34.02 27.45
CA LYS A 174 0.34 33.98 28.57
C LYS A 174 -0.34 34.23 29.91
N GLU A 175 -1.16 35.28 30.02
CA GLU A 175 -1.93 35.57 31.25
C GLU A 175 -2.92 34.45 31.58
N SER A 176 -3.58 33.88 30.57
CA SER A 176 -4.49 32.74 30.75
C SER A 176 -3.75 31.51 31.29
N VAL A 177 -2.59 31.19 30.75
CA VAL A 177 -1.77 30.03 31.16
C VAL A 177 -1.19 30.26 32.55
N LEU A 178 -0.67 31.46 32.84
CA LEU A 178 -0.13 31.81 34.15
C LEU A 178 -1.21 31.83 35.23
N ARG A 179 -2.44 32.26 34.91
CA ARG A 179 -3.57 32.21 35.84
C ARG A 179 -3.95 30.76 36.17
N GLN A 180 -3.89 29.85 35.20
CA GLN A 180 -4.22 28.43 35.40
C GLN A 180 -3.11 27.65 36.11
N LEU A 181 -1.84 28.04 35.94
CA LEU A 181 -0.67 27.38 36.56
C LEU A 181 -0.55 27.63 38.08
N GLY A 182 -1.08 28.74 38.62
CA GLY A 182 -0.97 29.06 40.05
C GLY A 182 0.47 29.35 40.53
N GLN A 183 0.67 29.42 41.86
CA GLN A 183 2.02 29.38 42.47
C GLN A 183 2.41 27.92 42.73
N PRO A 184 3.62 27.49 42.34
CA PRO A 184 4.05 26.09 42.51
C PRO A 184 4.25 25.74 44.00
N GLY A 185 3.89 24.52 44.39
CA GLY A 185 4.16 23.96 45.72
C GLY A 185 5.57 23.37 45.84
N GLU A 186 5.99 23.02 47.06
CA GLU A 186 7.26 22.32 47.30
C GLU A 186 7.20 20.90 46.69
N GLY A 187 7.95 20.68 45.60
CA GLY A 187 8.03 19.39 44.89
C GLY A 187 7.48 19.41 43.46
N ASP A 188 6.83 20.49 43.05
CA ASP A 188 6.39 20.67 41.66
C ASP A 188 7.57 21.02 40.74
N PRO A 189 7.53 20.66 39.43
CA PRO A 189 8.54 21.09 38.48
C PRO A 189 8.65 22.62 38.49
N ILE A 190 9.87 23.14 38.62
CA ILE A 190 10.12 24.58 38.59
C ILE A 190 9.79 25.09 37.19
N TYR A 191 8.62 25.70 37.05
CA TYR A 191 8.24 26.41 35.84
C TYR A 191 9.17 27.61 35.66
N MET A 192 9.78 27.73 34.49
CA MET A 192 10.55 28.91 34.16
C MET A 192 9.56 30.04 33.89
N ILE A 193 9.04 30.68 34.94
CA ILE A 193 8.14 31.83 34.83
C ILE A 193 8.98 33.07 34.48
N SER A 194 9.61 33.03 33.31
CA SER A 194 10.21 34.19 32.68
C SER A 194 9.08 35.09 32.18
N ARG A 195 9.17 36.40 32.47
CA ARG A 195 8.28 37.40 31.89
C ARG A 195 8.31 37.41 30.34
N ARG A 196 9.16 36.61 29.65
CA ARG A 196 9.35 36.64 28.19
C ARG A 196 9.04 35.38 27.37
N ASP A 197 9.06 34.14 27.88
CA ASP A 197 9.19 32.96 26.99
C ASP A 197 8.02 31.93 27.09
N LEU A 198 7.10 31.91 26.12
CA LEU A 198 6.09 30.85 25.91
C LEU A 198 5.98 30.58 24.40
N PHE A 199 5.90 29.32 23.98
CA PHE A 199 5.64 28.97 22.58
C PHE A 199 4.14 28.83 22.36
N LEU A 200 3.63 29.41 21.28
CA LEU A 200 2.21 29.53 21.03
C LEU A 200 1.89 28.87 19.69
N ALA A 201 1.14 27.77 19.72
CA ALA A 201 0.66 27.10 18.53
C ALA A 201 -0.87 27.26 18.45
N PRO A 202 -1.43 27.74 17.32
CA PRO A 202 -2.87 27.67 17.12
C PRO A 202 -3.27 26.20 16.99
N HIS A 203 -4.14 25.73 17.88
CA HIS A 203 -4.53 24.33 17.98
C HIS A 203 -5.75 23.99 17.13
N GLN A 204 -6.62 24.96 16.83
CA GLN A 204 -7.82 24.77 16.02
C GLN A 204 -8.47 26.11 15.66
N ARG A 205 -9.06 26.19 14.45
CA ARG A 205 -9.93 27.30 14.05
C ARG A 205 -11.36 26.80 14.02
N VAL A 206 -12.21 27.35 14.89
CA VAL A 206 -13.62 26.95 14.95
C VAL A 206 -14.40 27.75 13.91
N ILE A 207 -14.89 27.06 12.88
CA ILE A 207 -16.00 27.52 12.04
C ILE A 207 -17.04 26.40 12.11
N ASP A 208 -18.22 26.69 12.67
CA ASP A 208 -19.38 25.79 12.76
C ASP A 208 -19.24 24.52 13.65
N ASN A 209 -18.79 24.66 14.91
CA ASN A 209 -19.08 23.75 16.04
C ASN A 209 -18.84 22.22 15.84
N ARG A 210 -17.73 21.77 15.22
CA ARG A 210 -17.33 20.34 15.27
C ARG A 210 -15.83 20.15 15.53
N VAL A 211 -15.50 19.29 16.51
CA VAL A 211 -14.15 18.84 16.89
C VAL A 211 -14.13 17.31 16.92
N ASN A 212 -13.01 16.67 16.56
CA ASN A 212 -12.76 15.24 16.82
C ASN A 212 -11.30 14.99 17.25
N THR A 213 -11.10 14.00 18.12
CA THR A 213 -9.96 13.82 19.06
C THR A 213 -8.98 12.70 18.65
N GLU A 214 -7.73 12.73 19.14
CA GLU A 214 -6.69 11.69 18.94
C GLU A 214 -6.19 11.02 20.25
N ILE A 215 -5.47 9.89 20.05
CA ILE A 215 -5.14 8.74 20.92
C ILE A 215 -3.84 8.92 21.76
N ARG A 216 -3.69 8.22 22.90
CA ARG A 216 -2.49 8.18 23.78
C ARG A 216 -1.64 6.90 23.63
N LEU A 217 -0.30 6.99 23.75
CA LEU A 217 0.67 5.85 23.80
C LEU A 217 1.90 6.13 24.72
N ARG A 218 2.42 5.06 25.37
CA ARG A 218 3.74 4.79 26.03
C ARG A 218 3.78 4.67 27.58
N GLN A 219 4.14 3.47 28.09
CA GLN A 219 4.54 3.19 29.48
C GLN A 219 5.66 2.11 29.50
N PRO A 220 6.66 2.14 30.43
CA PRO A 220 7.74 1.13 30.55
C PRO A 220 7.30 -0.13 31.33
N LEU A 221 7.87 -1.31 31.01
CA LEU A 221 7.41 -2.64 31.49
C LEU A 221 8.51 -3.43 32.23
N GLY A 222 8.17 -4.07 33.35
CA GLY A 222 9.07 -4.83 34.24
C GLY A 222 9.19 -6.34 34.00
N ALA A 223 8.28 -6.93 33.23
CA ALA A 223 8.41 -8.29 32.67
C ALA A 223 7.41 -8.43 31.53
N LEU A 224 7.78 -9.13 30.46
CA LEU A 224 6.90 -9.42 29.33
C LEU A 224 6.70 -10.94 29.22
N ARG A 225 5.71 -11.49 29.93
CA ARG A 225 5.38 -12.93 29.88
C ARG A 225 4.89 -13.39 28.50
N ASP A 226 4.29 -12.50 27.74
CA ASP A 226 3.59 -12.82 26.48
C ASP A 226 4.39 -12.48 25.22
N VAL A 227 5.72 -12.60 25.26
CA VAL A 227 6.55 -12.38 24.06
C VAL A 227 7.38 -13.58 23.66
N SER A 228 7.40 -14.66 24.44
CA SER A 228 8.12 -15.92 24.10
C SER A 228 7.84 -16.41 22.67
N TYR A 229 6.64 -16.19 22.14
CA TYR A 229 6.28 -16.59 20.77
C TYR A 229 6.70 -15.60 19.67
N GLN A 230 7.04 -14.37 20.03
CA GLN A 230 7.55 -13.30 19.15
C GLN A 230 9.08 -13.38 19.05
N LEU A 231 9.69 -14.07 20.01
CA LEU A 231 11.11 -14.34 20.10
C LEU A 231 11.45 -15.61 19.31
N PHE A 232 12.55 -15.54 18.54
CA PHE A 232 13.09 -16.71 17.84
C PHE A 232 13.34 -17.84 18.85
N ALA A 233 13.10 -19.11 18.49
CA ALA A 233 13.27 -20.28 19.37
C ALA A 233 12.87 -20.07 20.85
N GLY A 234 11.72 -19.44 21.11
CA GLY A 234 11.34 -18.97 22.44
C GLY A 234 11.18 -20.06 23.52
N ASP A 235 11.03 -21.33 23.11
CA ASP A 235 11.07 -22.52 23.97
C ASP A 235 12.49 -22.83 24.49
N GLN A 236 13.50 -22.40 23.73
CA GLN A 236 14.91 -22.48 24.08
C GLN A 236 15.35 -21.29 24.94
N ILE A 237 14.48 -20.33 25.26
CA ILE A 237 14.78 -19.23 26.18
C ILE A 237 14.68 -19.71 27.63
N LEU A 238 15.51 -19.14 28.51
CA LEU A 238 15.55 -19.49 29.92
C LEU A 238 14.21 -19.17 30.62
N PRO A 239 13.65 -20.10 31.42
CA PRO A 239 12.41 -19.88 32.14
C PRO A 239 12.39 -18.64 33.03
N SER A 240 13.53 -18.29 33.66
CA SER A 240 13.66 -17.08 34.48
C SER A 240 13.38 -15.78 33.73
N ALA A 241 13.46 -15.78 32.39
CA ALA A 241 13.09 -14.64 31.54
C ALA A 241 11.59 -14.30 31.58
N PHE A 242 10.76 -15.26 32.04
CA PHE A 242 9.30 -15.19 32.03
C PHE A 242 8.70 -15.30 33.43
N GLU A 243 9.54 -15.33 34.47
CA GLU A 243 9.10 -15.27 35.85
C GLU A 243 8.72 -13.84 36.23
N GLU A 244 7.52 -13.68 36.77
CA GLU A 244 7.02 -12.39 37.22
C GLU A 244 7.42 -12.19 38.68
N ARG A 245 8.23 -11.17 38.93
CA ARG A 245 8.71 -10.77 40.26
C ARG A 245 8.47 -9.26 40.39
N GLN A 246 8.36 -8.78 41.62
CA GLN A 246 8.21 -7.34 41.90
C GLN A 246 9.53 -6.57 41.77
N ASP A 247 10.64 -7.27 41.48
CA ASP A 247 11.96 -6.69 41.19
C ASP A 247 12.16 -6.50 39.68
N MET A 248 13.07 -5.62 39.28
CA MET A 248 13.40 -5.40 37.86
C MET A 248 14.63 -6.21 37.42
N LEU A 249 14.92 -7.34 38.09
CA LEU A 249 16.20 -8.08 37.98
C LEU A 249 16.16 -9.28 37.01
N CYS A 250 15.20 -9.31 36.09
CA CYS A 250 14.95 -10.42 35.17
C CYS A 250 16.17 -10.84 34.30
N VAL A 251 16.99 -9.89 33.83
CA VAL A 251 18.16 -10.14 32.97
C VAL A 251 19.34 -10.74 33.75
N PRO A 252 19.77 -10.17 34.90
CA PRO A 252 20.76 -10.81 35.78
C PRO A 252 20.35 -12.21 36.21
N ARG A 253 19.06 -12.44 36.47
CA ARG A 253 18.52 -13.74 36.88
C ARG A 253 18.64 -14.80 35.76
N GLN A 254 18.42 -14.40 34.51
CA GLN A 254 18.70 -15.26 33.35
C GLN A 254 20.18 -15.58 33.20
N ILE A 255 21.07 -14.61 33.43
CA ILE A 255 22.52 -14.82 33.30
C ILE A 255 23.04 -15.72 34.41
N ALA A 256 22.57 -15.53 35.65
CA ALA A 256 22.87 -16.43 36.78
C ALA A 256 22.41 -17.87 36.50
N GLU A 257 21.21 -18.04 35.94
CA GLU A 257 20.71 -19.36 35.52
C GLU A 257 21.57 -19.99 34.43
N LEU A 258 21.97 -19.21 33.42
CA LEU A 258 22.73 -19.71 32.27
C LEU A 258 24.17 -20.11 32.62
N LEU A 259 24.83 -19.31 33.47
CA LEU A 259 26.22 -19.50 33.89
C LEU A 259 26.34 -20.39 35.13
N LYS A 260 25.21 -20.78 35.74
CA LYS A 260 25.15 -21.52 37.01
C LYS A 260 25.91 -20.82 38.14
N LEU A 261 25.85 -19.49 38.15
CA LEU A 261 26.41 -18.63 39.20
C LEU A 261 25.32 -18.23 40.19
N SER A 262 25.72 -17.75 41.38
CA SER A 262 24.73 -17.18 42.29
C SER A 262 24.22 -15.85 41.72
N LEU A 263 22.96 -15.52 42.01
CA LEU A 263 22.42 -14.23 41.60
C LEU A 263 23.23 -13.09 42.23
N GLU A 264 23.71 -13.22 43.46
CA GLU A 264 24.48 -12.17 44.14
C GLU A 264 25.82 -11.90 43.43
N ASP A 265 26.52 -12.93 42.96
CA ASP A 265 27.77 -12.77 42.20
C ASP A 265 27.52 -12.03 40.87
N VAL A 266 26.46 -12.43 40.14
CA VAL A 266 26.07 -11.74 38.91
C VAL A 266 25.59 -10.32 39.19
N LEU A 267 24.89 -10.08 40.30
CA LEU A 267 24.48 -8.73 40.69
C LEU A 267 25.70 -7.88 41.10
N GLN A 268 26.74 -8.46 41.69
CA GLN A 268 28.00 -7.79 42.02
C GLN A 268 28.80 -7.42 40.76
N ASP A 269 28.81 -8.31 39.76
CA ASP A 269 29.35 -8.01 38.43
C ASP A 269 28.55 -6.90 37.74
N PHE A 270 27.22 -6.96 37.82
CA PHE A 270 26.38 -5.87 37.31
C PHE A 270 26.53 -4.59 38.12
N ASP A 271 26.80 -4.63 39.43
CA ASP A 271 27.08 -3.43 40.24
C ASP A 271 28.43 -2.79 39.85
N ALA A 272 29.40 -3.59 39.41
CA ALA A 272 30.67 -3.10 38.89
C ALA A 272 30.54 -2.46 37.50
N ILE A 273 29.53 -2.85 36.70
CA ILE A 273 29.37 -2.45 35.29
C ILE A 273 28.19 -1.46 35.09
N CYS A 274 27.15 -1.52 35.92
CA CYS A 274 25.92 -0.72 35.82
C CYS A 274 25.89 0.40 36.87
N SER A 275 25.32 1.56 36.52
CA SER A 275 25.25 2.71 37.44
C SER A 275 24.28 2.51 38.60
N ALA A 276 24.48 3.23 39.71
CA ALA A 276 23.68 3.14 40.93
C ALA A 276 22.15 3.19 40.67
N GLY A 277 21.39 2.36 41.40
CA GLY A 277 19.93 2.24 41.26
C GLY A 277 19.47 1.50 39.99
N TRP A 278 20.34 0.71 39.35
CA TRP A 278 19.96 -0.17 38.24
C TRP A 278 19.10 -1.35 38.72
N ARG A 279 19.32 -1.83 39.95
CA ARG A 279 18.55 -2.94 40.55
C ARG A 279 17.03 -2.64 40.64
N GLU A 280 16.65 -1.37 40.76
CA GLU A 280 15.25 -0.88 40.80
C GLU A 280 14.62 -0.62 39.43
N ARG A 281 15.44 -0.53 38.37
CA ARG A 281 15.00 -0.14 37.01
C ARG A 281 15.13 -1.25 35.97
N GLY A 282 16.02 -2.21 36.25
CA GLY A 282 16.34 -3.36 35.41
C GLY A 282 17.35 -3.09 34.30
N ALA A 283 18.03 -4.15 33.86
CA ALA A 283 19.13 -4.09 32.89
C ALA A 283 18.68 -4.26 31.42
N ALA A 284 17.38 -4.12 31.17
CA ALA A 284 16.71 -4.57 29.94
C ALA A 284 17.15 -3.81 28.66
N GLY A 285 17.54 -2.54 28.79
CA GLY A 285 17.98 -1.67 27.67
C GLY A 285 19.50 -1.54 27.48
N LEU A 286 20.32 -2.40 28.10
CA LEU A 286 21.79 -2.26 28.12
C LEU A 286 22.54 -3.26 27.19
N LEU A 287 21.84 -4.15 26.48
CA LEU A 287 22.45 -5.23 25.69
C LEU A 287 22.38 -4.96 24.17
N PRO A 288 23.51 -4.90 23.42
CA PRO A 288 23.49 -4.64 21.98
C PRO A 288 23.17 -5.89 21.13
N ILE A 289 22.69 -5.74 19.87
CA ILE A 289 21.86 -6.76 19.17
C ILE A 289 22.58 -7.90 18.36
N CYS A 290 23.88 -7.87 18.05
CA CYS A 290 24.75 -9.00 17.54
C CYS A 290 26.31 -8.74 17.52
N PHE A 291 27.16 -9.51 18.25
CA PHE A 291 28.65 -9.45 18.22
C PHE A 291 29.29 -10.86 18.13
N GLN A 292 30.43 -11.03 17.43
CA GLN A 292 31.21 -12.28 17.37
C GLN A 292 32.75 -12.03 17.29
N PRO A 293 33.62 -12.71 18.09
CA PRO A 293 35.08 -12.47 18.15
C PRO A 293 35.97 -13.41 17.28
N VAL A 294 37.26 -13.04 17.10
CA VAL A 294 38.27 -13.66 16.18
C VAL A 294 38.86 -14.99 16.66
N GLU A 295 39.26 -15.10 17.92
CA GLU A 295 39.70 -16.38 18.52
C GLU A 295 38.66 -16.86 19.53
N LYS A 296 38.40 -18.17 19.52
CA LYS A 296 37.28 -18.80 20.22
C LYS A 296 37.80 -19.63 21.38
N GLU A 297 37.83 -19.03 22.56
CA GLU A 297 38.37 -19.72 23.74
C GLU A 297 37.27 -20.42 24.57
N GLU A 298 35.98 -20.01 24.49
CA GLU A 298 34.89 -20.64 25.28
C GLU A 298 33.48 -20.67 24.63
N ARG A 299 32.48 -21.23 25.34
CA ARG A 299 31.08 -21.43 24.92
C ARG A 299 30.33 -20.11 24.71
N ALA A 300 29.75 -19.92 23.52
CA ALA A 300 28.97 -18.73 23.17
C ALA A 300 27.60 -18.65 23.88
N LEU A 301 27.21 -17.45 24.28
CA LEU A 301 25.86 -17.11 24.77
C LEU A 301 25.03 -16.53 23.62
N ALA A 302 23.74 -16.87 23.56
CA ALA A 302 22.83 -16.33 22.57
C ALA A 302 21.62 -15.72 23.28
N PHE A 303 21.07 -14.62 22.75
CA PHE A 303 19.86 -14.01 23.26
C PHE A 303 19.10 -13.28 22.13
N THR A 304 17.89 -12.84 22.42
CA THR A 304 17.06 -12.02 21.52
C THR A 304 16.42 -10.88 22.31
N SER A 305 16.22 -9.72 21.67
CA SER A 305 15.70 -8.51 22.32
C SER A 305 14.32 -8.13 21.79
N TRP A 306 13.38 -7.81 22.67
CA TRP A 306 12.04 -7.38 22.30
C TRP A 306 11.47 -6.35 23.28
N ASN A 307 10.88 -5.25 22.77
CA ASN A 307 10.33 -4.13 23.55
C ASN A 307 11.27 -3.61 24.66
N GLY A 308 12.58 -3.58 24.38
CA GLY A 308 13.58 -3.12 25.34
C GLY A 308 13.93 -4.11 26.45
N HIS A 309 13.65 -5.42 26.27
CA HIS A 309 14.02 -6.52 27.17
C HIS A 309 14.83 -7.61 26.45
N ALA A 310 15.84 -8.19 27.11
CA ALA A 310 16.69 -9.25 26.57
C ALA A 310 16.34 -10.64 27.12
N PHE A 311 16.28 -11.62 26.23
CA PHE A 311 15.84 -12.99 26.51
C PHE A 311 16.91 -13.99 26.07
N PHE A 312 17.55 -14.65 27.04
CA PHE A 312 18.71 -15.52 26.81
C PHE A 312 18.30 -16.95 26.50
N TYR A 313 18.96 -17.56 25.52
CA TYR A 313 18.77 -18.97 25.20
C TYR A 313 19.55 -19.88 26.15
N LYS A 314 18.96 -21.03 26.49
CA LYS A 314 19.59 -22.16 27.18
C LYS A 314 20.87 -22.63 26.50
N SER A 315 20.97 -22.47 25.17
CA SER A 315 22.16 -22.81 24.39
C SER A 315 22.25 -22.00 23.09
N ALA A 316 23.46 -21.57 22.71
CA ALA A 316 23.71 -20.96 21.41
C ALA A 316 23.47 -21.90 20.21
N ARG A 317 23.39 -23.23 20.41
CA ARG A 317 23.00 -24.18 19.35
C ARG A 317 21.58 -23.99 18.84
N ALA A 318 20.68 -23.45 19.67
CA ALA A 318 19.31 -23.10 19.28
C ALA A 318 19.29 -22.06 18.13
N VAL A 319 20.35 -21.26 18.01
CA VAL A 319 20.53 -20.26 16.96
C VAL A 319 21.49 -20.74 15.86
N ALA A 320 22.48 -21.57 16.19
CA ALA A 320 23.49 -22.05 15.25
C ALA A 320 23.02 -23.17 14.30
N SER A 321 21.96 -23.90 14.66
CA SER A 321 21.34 -24.93 13.80
C SER A 321 20.23 -24.39 12.89
N CYS A 322 20.01 -23.07 12.92
CA CYS A 322 19.01 -22.38 12.14
C CYS A 322 19.44 -22.28 10.67
N ASP A 323 18.61 -22.83 9.79
CA ASP A 323 18.81 -22.84 8.34
C ASP A 323 18.77 -21.39 7.79
N ASP A 324 19.67 -21.02 6.89
CA ASP A 324 19.79 -19.63 6.38
C ASP A 324 18.54 -19.18 5.57
N THR A 325 17.59 -20.09 5.33
CA THR A 325 16.26 -19.83 4.76
C THR A 325 15.27 -19.18 5.75
N GLU A 326 15.51 -19.27 7.07
CA GLU A 326 14.61 -18.72 8.10
C GLU A 326 14.99 -17.30 8.54
N ARG A 327 16.26 -16.92 8.39
CA ARG A 327 16.78 -15.58 8.76
C ARG A 327 16.13 -14.39 8.02
N PRO A 328 15.71 -14.49 6.74
CA PRO A 328 15.04 -13.38 6.05
C PRO A 328 13.60 -13.12 6.50
N ARG A 329 12.94 -14.09 7.17
CA ARG A 329 11.53 -13.95 7.60
C ARG A 329 11.34 -12.90 8.69
N TYR A 330 12.40 -12.51 9.39
CA TYR A 330 12.37 -11.58 10.53
C TYR A 330 13.14 -10.28 10.27
N ARG A 331 13.94 -10.18 9.19
CA ARG A 331 14.36 -8.88 8.65
C ARG A 331 13.26 -8.41 7.70
N ARG A 332 12.54 -7.34 8.06
CA ARG A 332 11.84 -6.52 7.06
C ARG A 332 12.79 -6.37 5.87
N ALA A 333 12.36 -6.79 4.68
CA ALA A 333 13.03 -6.42 3.44
C ALA A 333 13.18 -4.91 3.49
N ARG A 334 14.38 -4.44 3.80
CA ARG A 334 14.74 -3.05 3.63
C ARG A 334 14.45 -2.80 2.15
N GLN A 335 13.59 -1.83 1.84
CA GLN A 335 13.80 -1.05 0.62
C GLN A 335 15.31 -0.85 0.51
N GLU A 336 15.89 -1.06 -0.66
CA GLU A 336 17.26 -0.62 -0.94
C GLU A 336 17.29 0.89 -0.67
N ASN A 337 17.53 1.23 0.59
CA ASN A 337 17.79 2.57 1.02
C ASN A 337 19.21 2.80 0.54
N ASN A 338 19.39 3.72 -0.42
CA ASN A 338 20.68 4.32 -0.76
C ASN A 338 21.27 5.12 0.43
N THR A 339 20.91 4.79 1.67
CA THR A 339 21.53 5.34 2.86
C THR A 339 22.77 4.47 3.14
N PRO A 340 23.98 5.03 3.04
CA PRO A 340 25.21 4.31 3.29
C PRO A 340 25.28 3.80 4.73
N GLU A 341 26.18 2.85 4.98
CA GLU A 341 26.40 2.31 6.31
C GLU A 341 26.82 3.41 7.29
N PHE A 342 26.46 3.26 8.56
CA PHE A 342 26.71 4.29 9.57
C PHE A 342 28.20 4.61 9.75
N GLY A 343 29.10 3.65 9.48
CA GLY A 343 30.55 3.88 9.49
C GLY A 343 31.03 4.89 8.44
N GLU A 344 30.24 5.15 7.40
CA GLU A 344 30.52 6.17 6.39
C GLU A 344 30.00 7.56 6.78
N TRP A 345 29.30 7.68 7.92
CA TRP A 345 28.73 8.95 8.37
C TRP A 345 29.71 9.73 9.24
N GLN A 346 29.85 11.02 8.96
CA GLN A 346 30.79 11.88 9.68
C GLN A 346 30.09 12.74 10.74
N PRO A 347 30.73 13.10 11.86
CA PRO A 347 30.17 14.10 12.78
C PRO A 347 29.94 15.43 12.04
N TRP A 348 28.82 16.07 12.32
CA TRP A 348 28.52 17.38 11.77
C TRP A 348 29.44 18.44 12.39
N ALA A 349 30.47 18.85 11.63
CA ALA A 349 31.45 19.86 12.05
C ALA A 349 31.08 21.30 11.61
N GLY A 350 29.82 21.55 11.23
CA GLY A 350 29.38 22.87 10.76
C GLY A 350 29.74 23.21 9.31
N LYS A 351 30.37 22.29 8.56
CA LYS A 351 30.75 22.49 7.15
C LYS A 351 29.87 21.68 6.21
N ILE A 352 29.30 22.34 5.20
CA ILE A 352 28.50 21.67 4.15
C ILE A 352 29.46 20.96 3.18
N ALA A 353 29.38 19.63 3.13
CA ALA A 353 30.15 18.79 2.20
C ALA A 353 29.29 17.62 1.67
N SER A 354 29.70 16.96 0.59
CA SER A 354 28.97 15.81 0.04
C SER A 354 29.07 14.62 0.99
N GLY A 355 27.96 13.97 1.34
CA GLY A 355 27.97 12.78 2.18
C GLY A 355 26.92 12.76 3.28
N HIS A 356 27.02 11.78 4.17
CA HIS A 356 26.12 11.62 5.31
C HIS A 356 26.82 12.10 6.59
N PHE A 357 26.10 12.89 7.38
CA PHE A 357 26.58 13.46 8.64
C PHE A 357 25.61 13.15 9.78
N TRP A 358 26.08 13.28 11.01
CA TRP A 358 25.26 13.13 12.19
C TRP A 358 25.42 14.27 13.19
N SER A 359 24.35 14.58 13.93
CA SER A 359 24.32 15.57 15.01
C SER A 359 23.44 15.07 16.16
N GLU A 360 23.78 15.41 17.40
CA GLU A 360 22.92 15.19 18.58
C GLU A 360 21.81 16.24 18.70
N ASP A 361 21.96 17.38 18.03
CA ASP A 361 20.98 18.47 18.01
C ASP A 361 20.69 18.90 16.58
N LEU A 362 19.71 18.22 15.95
CA LEU A 362 19.28 18.56 14.60
C LEU A 362 18.63 19.96 14.54
N ARG A 363 18.06 20.43 15.66
CA ARG A 363 17.36 21.72 15.74
C ARG A 363 18.34 22.88 15.80
N GLY A 364 19.37 22.79 16.63
CA GLY A 364 20.47 23.76 16.68
C GLY A 364 21.23 23.83 15.37
N VAL A 365 21.54 22.69 14.74
CA VAL A 365 22.20 22.67 13.42
C VAL A 365 21.36 23.38 12.36
N ARG A 366 20.05 23.15 12.34
CA ARG A 366 19.15 23.84 11.43
C ARG A 366 19.09 25.34 11.71
N ALA A 367 19.02 25.74 12.98
CA ALA A 367 19.02 27.15 13.39
C ALA A 367 20.31 27.87 12.96
N GLN A 368 21.46 27.20 13.06
CA GLN A 368 22.75 27.74 12.58
C GLN A 368 22.80 27.83 11.05
N LEU A 369 22.33 26.80 10.34
CA LEU A 369 22.27 26.81 8.87
C LEU A 369 21.37 27.94 8.34
N LEU A 370 20.20 28.13 8.94
CA LEU A 370 19.29 29.22 8.60
C LEU A 370 19.89 30.59 8.96
N ALA A 371 20.55 30.71 10.11
CA ALA A 371 21.29 31.91 10.51
C ALA A 371 22.33 32.30 9.43
N ALA A 372 23.07 31.32 8.94
CA ALA A 372 24.07 31.46 7.86
C ALA A 372 23.46 31.63 6.45
N GLY A 373 22.13 31.66 6.31
CA GLY A 373 21.43 31.88 5.03
C GLY A 373 21.21 30.62 4.18
N HIS A 374 21.49 29.43 4.70
CA HIS A 374 21.24 28.17 4.00
C HIS A 374 19.81 27.66 4.23
N GLN A 375 19.24 26.98 3.23
CA GLN A 375 17.87 26.46 3.26
C GLN A 375 17.85 24.92 3.22
N PRO A 376 18.11 24.23 4.34
CA PRO A 376 18.09 22.77 4.38
C PRO A 376 16.67 22.21 4.22
N LYS A 377 16.50 21.22 3.34
CA LYS A 377 15.26 20.44 3.26
C LYS A 377 15.16 19.53 4.48
N VAL A 378 14.07 19.64 5.23
CA VAL A 378 13.80 18.80 6.40
C VAL A 378 13.02 17.56 5.99
N SER A 379 13.49 16.40 6.45
CA SER A 379 12.78 15.13 6.31
C SER A 379 12.03 14.82 7.60
N MET A 380 10.76 14.45 7.54
CA MET A 380 9.87 14.28 8.71
C MET A 380 9.61 12.79 9.01
N ARG A 381 9.40 12.43 10.28
CA ARG A 381 8.93 11.08 10.72
C ARG A 381 7.51 11.07 11.27
N GLY A 382 7.01 12.24 11.67
CA GLY A 382 5.67 12.45 12.20
C GLY A 382 5.32 13.94 12.14
N LEU A 383 4.21 14.36 12.76
CA LEU A 383 3.77 15.76 12.78
C LEU A 383 4.83 16.72 13.35
N CYS A 384 5.59 16.28 14.36
CA CYS A 384 6.54 17.13 15.10
C CYS A 384 7.96 16.55 15.18
N GLU A 385 8.23 15.40 14.54
CA GLU A 385 9.50 14.67 14.63
C GLU A 385 10.30 14.76 13.32
N TRP A 386 11.56 15.16 13.42
CA TRP A 386 12.48 15.30 12.28
C TRP A 386 13.35 14.05 12.13
N SER A 387 13.68 13.67 10.90
CA SER A 387 14.57 12.53 10.60
C SER A 387 15.94 12.92 10.09
N ALA A 388 16.01 14.02 9.34
CA ALA A 388 17.22 14.47 8.65
C ALA A 388 17.08 15.90 8.13
N LEU A 389 18.20 16.59 7.96
CA LEU A 389 18.36 17.80 7.15
C LEU A 389 19.12 17.43 5.88
N ARG A 390 18.72 17.99 4.74
CA ARG A 390 19.37 17.73 3.45
C ARG A 390 19.69 19.02 2.72
N LEU A 391 20.93 19.19 2.29
CA LEU A 391 21.38 20.31 1.45
C LEU A 391 22.01 19.77 0.16
N ARG A 392 21.76 20.45 -0.97
CA ARG A 392 22.39 20.09 -2.24
C ARG A 392 23.81 20.67 -2.31
N VAL A 393 24.77 19.85 -2.72
CA VAL A 393 26.16 20.28 -2.95
C VAL A 393 26.44 20.27 -4.45
N PRO A 394 26.89 21.40 -5.07
CA PRO A 394 27.21 21.43 -6.50
C PRO A 394 28.33 20.45 -6.85
N GLY A 395 28.13 19.64 -7.90
CA GLY A 395 29.14 18.70 -8.40
C GLY A 395 29.34 17.43 -7.56
N GLY A 396 28.50 17.17 -6.54
CA GLY A 396 28.62 16.00 -5.65
C GLY A 396 27.28 15.48 -5.14
N ALA A 397 27.32 14.55 -4.17
CA ALA A 397 26.14 14.00 -3.53
C ALA A 397 25.52 14.98 -2.52
N ASP A 398 24.22 14.84 -2.23
CA ASP A 398 23.56 15.66 -1.20
C ASP A 398 24.28 15.53 0.16
N CYS A 399 24.40 16.65 0.89
CA CYS A 399 24.77 16.68 2.30
C CYS A 399 23.54 16.27 3.13
N VAL A 400 23.60 15.12 3.79
CA VAL A 400 22.48 14.57 4.58
C VAL A 400 22.87 14.46 6.05
N ILE A 401 22.35 15.35 6.89
CA ILE A 401 22.61 15.39 8.33
C ILE A 401 21.48 14.67 9.06
N ARG A 402 21.78 13.67 9.88
CA ARG A 402 20.78 12.90 10.65
C ARG A 402 20.98 13.07 12.14
N GLU A 403 19.91 12.86 12.89
CA GLU A 403 19.99 12.85 14.35
C GLU A 403 20.63 11.55 14.81
N LEU A 404 21.65 11.66 15.65
CA LEU A 404 22.31 10.53 16.28
C LEU A 404 21.33 9.88 17.26
N CYS A 405 21.21 8.55 17.23
CA CYS A 405 20.46 7.85 18.27
C CYS A 405 21.20 7.99 19.60
N GLU A 406 20.47 8.18 20.71
CA GLU A 406 21.01 8.38 22.06
C GLU A 406 22.00 7.26 22.51
N ASP A 407 21.96 6.08 21.87
CA ASP A 407 22.82 4.93 22.16
C ASP A 407 23.91 4.68 21.08
N ALA A 408 24.21 5.64 20.21
CA ALA A 408 25.08 5.41 19.05
C ALA A 408 26.55 5.09 19.39
N GLU A 409 27.12 5.66 20.46
CA GLU A 409 28.49 5.35 20.90
C GLU A 409 28.60 3.90 21.42
N VAL A 410 27.57 3.43 22.15
CA VAL A 410 27.44 2.04 22.62
C VAL A 410 27.31 1.08 21.43
N LEU A 411 26.57 1.48 20.38
CA LEU A 411 26.45 0.70 19.14
C LEU A 411 27.77 0.66 18.33
N GLN A 412 28.59 1.73 18.37
CA GLN A 412 29.89 1.84 17.68
C GLN A 412 31.02 1.07 18.38
N GLU A 413 31.13 1.18 19.71
CA GLU A 413 32.14 0.46 20.51
C GLU A 413 31.97 -1.06 20.36
N TRP A 414 30.75 -1.48 20.09
CA TRP A 414 30.38 -2.87 19.88
C TRP A 414 30.57 -3.34 18.43
N THR A 415 30.60 -2.44 17.43
CA THR A 415 30.94 -2.77 16.02
C THR A 415 32.45 -2.82 15.76
N ARG A 416 33.29 -2.25 16.63
CA ARG A 416 34.76 -2.16 16.45
C ARG A 416 35.55 -3.41 16.87
N ARG A 417 34.90 -4.43 17.44
CA ARG A 417 35.52 -5.73 17.76
C ARG A 417 35.38 -6.70 16.57
N PRO A 418 36.32 -7.62 16.29
CA PRO A 418 36.48 -8.16 14.94
C PRO A 418 35.78 -9.53 14.73
N THR A 419 35.06 -9.72 13.62
CA THR A 419 35.20 -10.86 12.67
C THR A 419 34.41 -10.72 11.36
N ALA A 420 35.02 -11.32 10.33
CA ALA A 420 34.67 -11.59 8.93
C ALA A 420 33.20 -11.81 8.51
N GLY A 421 32.76 -11.08 7.48
CA GLY A 421 33.02 -11.49 6.09
C GLY A 421 32.02 -12.45 5.41
N ASN A 422 31.37 -11.94 4.36
CA ASN A 422 30.55 -12.64 3.37
C ASN A 422 31.25 -13.85 2.70
N ALA A 423 30.59 -15.01 2.67
CA ALA A 423 30.70 -16.04 1.62
C ALA A 423 29.59 -17.10 1.82
N TRP A 424 29.31 -17.88 0.77
CA TRP A 424 28.34 -19.00 0.67
C TRP A 424 26.94 -18.65 0.15
N ARG A 425 26.87 -18.47 -1.17
CA ARG A 425 25.69 -18.85 -1.95
C ARG A 425 25.45 -20.36 -1.80
N VAL A 426 24.37 -20.75 -1.15
CA VAL A 426 23.86 -22.13 -1.21
C VAL A 426 22.55 -22.14 -1.99
N ARG A 427 22.60 -22.82 -3.14
CA ARG A 427 21.45 -23.15 -3.99
C ARG A 427 20.50 -24.03 -3.17
N GLY A 428 19.20 -23.73 -3.19
CA GLY A 428 18.18 -24.63 -2.65
C GLY A 428 18.36 -26.05 -3.21
N ARG A 429 18.05 -27.07 -2.39
CA ARG A 429 18.05 -28.47 -2.82
C ARG A 429 17.20 -28.59 -4.07
N ARG A 430 17.88 -28.81 -5.18
CA ARG A 430 17.30 -29.27 -6.42
C ARG A 430 16.85 -30.71 -6.18
N ASP A 431 15.54 -30.95 -6.04
CA ASP A 431 14.95 -32.27 -6.35
C ASP A 431 14.95 -32.49 -7.88
N ASP A 432 16.08 -32.18 -8.51
CA ASP A 432 16.32 -32.24 -9.95
C ASP A 432 16.95 -33.58 -10.29
N THR A 433 16.31 -34.66 -9.84
CA THR A 433 16.74 -36.00 -10.21
C THR A 433 16.37 -36.23 -11.67
N ARG A 434 17.27 -36.89 -12.41
CA ARG A 434 17.04 -37.30 -13.80
C ARG A 434 15.68 -38.02 -13.97
N SER A 435 15.32 -38.86 -13.00
CA SER A 435 14.03 -39.56 -12.95
C SER A 435 12.82 -38.61 -12.86
N ARG A 436 12.89 -37.52 -12.08
CA ARG A 436 11.80 -36.53 -11.99
C ARG A 436 11.68 -35.68 -13.25
N ARG A 437 12.82 -35.36 -13.90
CA ARG A 437 12.85 -34.73 -15.23
C ARG A 437 12.17 -35.60 -16.28
N GLU A 438 12.51 -36.89 -16.31
CA GLU A 438 11.93 -37.89 -17.21
C GLU A 438 10.41 -38.01 -17.00
N GLN A 439 9.97 -38.07 -15.74
CA GLN A 439 8.54 -38.12 -15.40
C GLN A 439 7.78 -36.87 -15.85
N LEU A 440 8.28 -35.66 -15.54
CA LEU A 440 7.62 -34.41 -15.94
C LEU A 440 7.56 -34.24 -17.45
N LEU A 441 8.62 -34.64 -18.17
CA LEU A 441 8.63 -34.66 -19.63
C LEU A 441 7.61 -35.64 -20.18
N ALA A 442 7.50 -36.84 -19.62
CA ALA A 442 6.48 -37.81 -20.03
C ALA A 442 5.06 -37.31 -19.76
N GLU A 443 4.80 -36.73 -18.58
CA GLU A 443 3.52 -36.10 -18.22
C GLU A 443 3.16 -34.94 -19.16
N GLN A 444 4.16 -34.22 -19.68
CA GLN A 444 3.98 -33.13 -20.65
C GLN A 444 4.09 -33.58 -22.12
N GLY A 445 4.17 -34.88 -22.41
CA GLY A 445 4.27 -35.41 -23.77
C GLY A 445 5.53 -34.98 -24.53
N GLY A 446 6.63 -34.68 -23.81
CA GLY A 446 7.87 -34.17 -24.41
C GLY A 446 7.77 -32.73 -24.90
N MET A 447 6.76 -31.96 -24.45
CA MET A 447 6.51 -30.59 -24.91
C MET A 447 6.76 -29.56 -23.81
N CYS A 448 7.26 -28.39 -24.21
CA CYS A 448 7.44 -27.23 -23.35
C CYS A 448 6.07 -26.71 -22.89
N LYS A 449 5.86 -26.57 -21.58
CA LYS A 449 4.55 -26.17 -21.02
C LYS A 449 4.07 -24.78 -21.49
N LEU A 450 4.98 -23.86 -21.79
CA LEU A 450 4.63 -22.49 -22.18
C LEU A 450 4.45 -22.30 -23.68
N CYS A 451 5.27 -22.96 -24.51
CA CYS A 451 5.27 -22.71 -25.95
C CYS A 451 4.99 -23.94 -26.82
N GLY A 452 4.75 -25.11 -26.22
CA GLY A 452 4.45 -26.34 -26.94
C GLY A 452 5.58 -26.90 -27.78
N ALA A 453 6.79 -26.34 -27.70
CA ALA A 453 7.93 -26.84 -28.45
C ALA A 453 8.34 -28.24 -27.97
N PRO A 454 8.71 -29.16 -28.88
CA PRO A 454 9.32 -30.42 -28.48
C PRO A 454 10.62 -30.12 -27.72
N ILE A 455 10.75 -30.70 -26.54
CA ILE A 455 11.90 -30.58 -25.64
C ILE A 455 12.41 -31.96 -25.28
N THR A 456 13.72 -32.11 -25.24
CA THR A 456 14.38 -33.34 -24.79
C THR A 456 14.94 -33.14 -23.38
N LEU A 457 15.32 -34.24 -22.73
CA LEU A 457 15.95 -34.20 -21.40
C LEU A 457 17.18 -33.27 -21.34
N ALA A 458 17.92 -33.17 -22.45
CA ALA A 458 19.12 -32.36 -22.58
C ALA A 458 18.82 -30.88 -22.91
N ALA A 459 17.64 -30.58 -23.44
CA ALA A 459 17.24 -29.25 -23.92
C ALA A 459 16.05 -28.65 -23.14
N CYS A 460 15.77 -29.18 -21.95
CA CYS A 460 14.75 -28.66 -21.04
C CYS A 460 15.34 -28.17 -19.72
N GLU A 461 14.71 -27.16 -19.15
CA GLU A 461 14.91 -26.77 -17.75
C GLU A 461 13.64 -27.07 -16.98
N VAL A 462 13.81 -27.68 -15.80
CA VAL A 462 12.71 -27.84 -14.85
C VAL A 462 12.61 -26.56 -14.05
N ASP A 463 11.45 -25.93 -14.17
CA ASP A 463 11.18 -24.65 -13.57
C ASP A 463 9.96 -24.74 -12.63
N HIS A 464 9.95 -23.89 -11.60
CA HIS A 464 8.83 -23.84 -10.66
C HIS A 464 7.74 -22.98 -11.25
N VAL A 465 6.50 -23.48 -11.40
CA VAL A 465 5.34 -22.69 -11.85
C VAL A 465 5.25 -21.37 -11.09
N ILE A 466 5.48 -21.42 -9.78
CA ILE A 466 5.62 -20.25 -8.91
C ILE A 466 7.10 -20.17 -8.48
N PRO A 467 7.80 -19.04 -8.67
CA PRO A 467 9.22 -18.95 -8.36
C PRO A 467 9.47 -19.24 -6.88
N VAL A 468 10.59 -19.92 -6.58
CA VAL A 468 10.95 -20.38 -5.23
C VAL A 468 10.91 -19.25 -4.20
N ALA A 469 11.35 -18.04 -4.59
CA ALA A 469 11.32 -16.86 -3.75
C ALA A 469 9.90 -16.50 -3.26
N GLN A 470 8.86 -16.88 -4.02
CA GLN A 470 7.44 -16.65 -3.71
C GLN A 470 6.74 -17.86 -3.11
N SER A 471 7.43 -19.00 -3.06
CA SER A 471 6.96 -20.26 -2.48
C SER A 471 7.32 -20.37 -0.99
N PHE A 472 6.57 -21.15 -0.23
CA PHE A 472 6.79 -21.32 1.22
C PHE A 472 7.27 -22.74 1.56
N SER A 473 7.98 -22.87 2.69
CA SER A 473 8.41 -24.18 3.19
C SER A 473 7.20 -25.11 3.38
N GLY A 474 7.27 -26.31 2.77
CA GLY A 474 6.21 -27.31 2.77
C GLY A 474 5.11 -27.14 1.70
N GLN A 475 5.12 -26.06 0.91
CA GLN A 475 4.25 -25.94 -0.26
C GLN A 475 4.72 -26.92 -1.34
N ARG A 476 3.80 -27.75 -1.87
CA ARG A 476 4.10 -28.60 -3.02
C ARG A 476 4.53 -27.71 -4.17
N GLN A 477 5.78 -27.86 -4.58
CA GLN A 477 6.33 -27.11 -5.70
C GLN A 477 5.78 -27.74 -6.98
N GLU A 478 4.89 -27.03 -7.66
CA GLU A 478 4.46 -27.42 -8.99
C GLU A 478 5.58 -27.09 -9.97
N LEU A 479 6.11 -28.14 -10.57
CA LEU A 479 7.21 -28.06 -11.52
C LEU A 479 6.66 -28.20 -12.93
N GLN A 480 7.29 -27.51 -13.87
CA GLN A 480 7.01 -27.62 -15.29
C GLN A 480 8.32 -27.73 -16.07
N ALA A 481 8.33 -28.52 -17.13
CA ALA A 481 9.44 -28.58 -18.06
C ALA A 481 9.27 -27.48 -19.12
N LEU A 482 10.26 -26.61 -19.21
CA LEU A 482 10.31 -25.49 -20.15
C LEU A 482 11.52 -25.63 -21.07
N CYS A 483 11.40 -25.12 -22.31
CA CYS A 483 12.60 -24.89 -23.10
C CYS A 483 13.45 -23.80 -22.44
N ILE A 484 14.76 -23.83 -22.70
CA ILE A 484 15.75 -22.92 -22.09
C ILE A 484 15.33 -21.45 -22.23
N GLU A 485 14.76 -21.06 -23.37
CA GLU A 485 14.32 -19.69 -23.66
C GLU A 485 13.07 -19.28 -22.86
N CYS A 486 12.08 -20.18 -22.73
CA CYS A 486 10.86 -19.93 -21.98
C CYS A 486 11.16 -19.80 -20.48
N HIS A 487 12.01 -20.68 -19.95
CA HIS A 487 12.50 -20.60 -18.58
C HIS A 487 13.18 -19.25 -18.30
N ARG A 488 14.17 -18.85 -19.11
CA ARG A 488 14.87 -17.56 -18.96
C ARG A 488 13.93 -16.37 -18.99
N THR A 489 12.97 -16.38 -19.93
CA THR A 489 12.01 -15.28 -20.09
C THR A 489 11.16 -15.13 -18.83
N LYS A 490 10.69 -16.25 -18.29
CA LYS A 490 9.94 -16.29 -17.05
C LYS A 490 10.76 -15.82 -15.85
N THR A 491 11.96 -16.36 -15.64
CA THR A 491 12.85 -15.95 -14.54
C THR A 491 13.14 -14.43 -14.58
N SER A 492 13.33 -13.86 -15.77
CA SER A 492 13.55 -12.42 -15.94
C SER A 492 12.32 -11.57 -15.59
N LEU A 493 11.11 -12.06 -15.86
CA LEU A 493 9.86 -11.36 -15.54
C LEU A 493 9.52 -11.46 -14.04
N GLU A 494 9.99 -12.51 -13.38
CA GLU A 494 9.72 -12.79 -11.96
C GLU A 494 10.66 -12.08 -10.98
N GLY A 495 11.86 -11.69 -11.41
CA GLY A 495 12.93 -11.16 -10.56
C GLY A 495 12.62 -9.87 -9.77
N ASN A 496 11.44 -9.26 -9.94
CA ASN A 496 11.03 -8.00 -9.30
C ASN A 496 9.68 -8.07 -8.55
N ARG A 497 9.12 -9.27 -8.34
CA ARG A 497 7.78 -9.44 -7.76
C ARG A 497 7.82 -9.65 -6.23
N SER A 498 7.11 -8.81 -5.47
CA SER A 498 7.12 -8.84 -4.00
C SER A 498 6.25 -9.95 -3.40
N THR A 499 6.70 -10.58 -2.32
CA THR A 499 5.99 -11.63 -1.57
C THR A 499 5.18 -11.05 -0.41
N THR A 500 4.23 -10.17 -0.69
CA THR A 500 3.45 -9.52 0.37
C THR A 500 2.25 -10.37 0.79
N LEU A 501 1.87 -10.24 2.08
CA LEU A 501 0.57 -10.70 2.61
C LEU A 501 -0.53 -9.65 2.44
N GLU A 502 -0.15 -8.51 1.86
CA GLU A 502 -1.00 -7.36 1.67
C GLU A 502 -1.89 -7.59 0.45
N SER A 503 -3.20 -7.60 0.68
CA SER A 503 -4.19 -7.68 -0.38
C SER A 503 -4.35 -6.34 -1.07
N ARG A 504 -4.68 -6.34 -2.36
CA ARG A 504 -4.93 -5.15 -3.18
C ARG A 504 -6.34 -5.23 -3.73
N PHE A 505 -7.13 -4.18 -3.55
CA PHE A 505 -8.55 -4.18 -3.92
C PHE A 505 -8.86 -3.15 -5.01
N CYS A 506 -9.88 -3.41 -5.83
CA CYS A 506 -10.52 -2.35 -6.59
C CYS A 506 -11.37 -1.45 -5.67
N ARG A 507 -11.78 -0.28 -6.16
CA ARG A 507 -12.53 0.71 -5.37
C ARG A 507 -13.84 0.16 -4.81
N TYR A 508 -14.61 -0.56 -5.62
CA TYR A 508 -15.89 -1.13 -5.18
C TYR A 508 -15.67 -2.14 -4.05
N VAL A 509 -14.75 -3.10 -4.22
CA VAL A 509 -14.47 -4.09 -3.17
C VAL A 509 -13.90 -3.42 -1.92
N TYR A 510 -13.04 -2.42 -2.07
CA TYR A 510 -12.52 -1.66 -0.92
C TYR A 510 -13.64 -0.98 -0.13
N ARG A 511 -14.61 -0.33 -0.80
CA ARG A 511 -15.74 0.33 -0.13
C ARG A 511 -16.68 -0.67 0.54
N THR A 512 -16.97 -1.77 -0.14
CA THR A 512 -17.95 -2.77 0.31
C THR A 512 -17.41 -3.71 1.37
N TYR A 513 -16.14 -4.08 1.28
CA TYR A 513 -15.46 -4.95 2.23
C TYR A 513 -14.52 -4.16 3.13
N THR A 514 -13.44 -3.58 2.62
CA THR A 514 -12.37 -3.00 3.45
C THR A 514 -12.81 -1.85 4.36
N ALA A 515 -13.75 -1.01 3.91
CA ALA A 515 -14.32 0.10 4.67
C ALA A 515 -15.54 -0.30 5.53
N SER A 516 -16.05 -1.53 5.41
CA SER A 516 -17.17 -2.01 6.22
C SER A 516 -16.77 -2.19 7.70
N PRO A 517 -17.72 -2.33 8.64
CA PRO A 517 -17.40 -2.69 10.02
C PRO A 517 -16.54 -3.96 10.12
N ARG A 518 -15.58 -3.98 11.04
CA ARG A 518 -14.73 -5.16 11.33
C ARG A 518 -15.36 -5.98 12.46
N LEU A 519 -14.94 -7.23 12.61
CA LEU A 519 -15.29 -8.02 13.78
C LEU A 519 -14.77 -7.30 15.05
N PRO A 520 -15.65 -6.90 15.98
CA PRO A 520 -15.23 -6.25 17.21
C PRO A 520 -14.49 -7.25 18.13
N PRO A 521 -13.70 -6.79 19.11
CA PRO A 521 -13.20 -7.67 20.17
C PRO A 521 -14.37 -8.31 20.94
N LEU A 522 -14.27 -9.60 21.30
CA LEU A 522 -15.28 -10.31 22.11
C LEU A 522 -15.19 -9.92 23.59
N VAL A 523 -15.61 -8.71 23.92
CA VAL A 523 -15.62 -8.23 25.31
C VAL A 523 -17.04 -7.85 25.70
N CYS A 524 -17.68 -8.66 26.55
CA CYS A 524 -19.01 -8.35 27.06
C CYS A 524 -19.31 -9.03 28.40
N GLN A 525 -20.15 -8.37 29.18
CA GLN A 525 -20.76 -8.97 30.35
C GLN A 525 -22.04 -9.72 29.94
N LEU A 526 -22.10 -11.02 30.26
CA LEU A 526 -23.24 -11.88 29.95
C LEU A 526 -24.22 -11.95 31.13
N GLN A 527 -23.68 -11.98 32.35
CA GLN A 527 -24.42 -12.07 33.61
C GLN A 527 -23.71 -11.22 34.68
N LYS A 528 -24.43 -10.86 35.75
CA LYS A 528 -23.79 -10.29 36.94
C LYS A 528 -22.88 -11.32 37.61
N TRP A 529 -21.75 -10.86 38.13
CA TRP A 529 -20.75 -11.64 38.86
C TRP A 529 -20.48 -10.97 40.21
N ASP A 530 -20.05 -11.78 41.17
CA ASP A 530 -19.73 -11.33 42.53
C ASP A 530 -18.23 -10.99 42.61
N ALA A 531 -17.90 -9.76 43.00
CA ALA A 531 -16.52 -9.29 43.08
C ALA A 531 -15.71 -9.91 44.23
N GLU A 532 -16.40 -10.40 45.27
CA GLU A 532 -15.77 -10.98 46.46
C GLU A 532 -15.48 -12.47 46.30
N ARG A 533 -15.99 -13.10 45.24
CA ARG A 533 -15.84 -14.54 44.98
C ARG A 533 -14.93 -14.81 43.78
N PRO A 534 -14.11 -15.88 43.84
CA PRO A 534 -13.19 -16.20 42.75
C PRO A 534 -13.94 -16.55 41.47
N CYS A 535 -13.48 -16.02 40.33
CA CYS A 535 -13.91 -16.46 39.01
C CYS A 535 -12.83 -17.34 38.36
N GLN A 536 -13.27 -18.25 37.49
CA GLN A 536 -12.42 -19.10 36.68
C GLN A 536 -12.59 -18.72 35.21
N GLY A 537 -11.49 -18.52 34.50
CA GLY A 537 -11.48 -18.23 33.07
C GLY A 537 -11.02 -19.44 32.28
N ILE A 538 -11.81 -19.90 31.32
CA ILE A 538 -11.33 -20.82 30.29
C ILE A 538 -10.78 -19.97 29.14
N ASP A 539 -9.46 -19.96 29.03
CA ASP A 539 -8.70 -19.20 28.05
C ASP A 539 -8.22 -20.10 26.90
N VAL A 540 -8.25 -19.60 25.67
CA VAL A 540 -7.72 -20.33 24.52
C VAL A 540 -6.22 -20.10 24.44
N CYS A 541 -5.43 -21.15 24.62
CA CYS A 541 -3.98 -21.06 24.62
C CYS A 541 -3.46 -20.46 23.32
N ARG A 542 -2.83 -19.28 23.39
CA ARG A 542 -2.19 -18.58 22.25
C ARG A 542 -3.14 -18.44 21.05
N CYS A 543 -4.42 -18.13 21.30
CA CYS A 543 -5.53 -18.22 20.36
C CYS A 543 -5.22 -17.73 18.93
N ARG A 544 -4.61 -16.55 18.77
CA ARG A 544 -4.29 -15.98 17.45
C ARG A 544 -3.16 -16.73 16.73
N LYS A 545 -2.08 -17.07 17.44
CA LYS A 545 -0.97 -17.86 16.88
C LYS A 545 -1.44 -19.27 16.52
N ASN A 546 -2.16 -19.92 17.42
CA ASN A 546 -2.66 -21.28 17.22
C ASN A 546 -3.78 -21.32 16.18
N GLY A 547 -4.60 -20.27 16.07
CA GLY A 547 -5.60 -20.12 15.01
C GLY A 547 -4.98 -20.04 13.62
N LEU A 548 -3.81 -19.42 13.48
CA LEU A 548 -3.03 -19.41 12.24
C LEU A 548 -2.27 -20.72 11.99
N ALA A 549 -1.56 -21.22 12.99
CA ALA A 549 -0.75 -22.44 12.89
C ALA A 549 -1.62 -23.68 12.60
N ASN A 550 -2.81 -23.75 13.21
CA ASN A 550 -3.77 -24.85 13.06
C ASN A 550 -4.95 -24.48 12.16
N ALA A 551 -4.83 -23.42 11.35
CA ALA A 551 -5.85 -22.99 10.41
C ALA A 551 -6.31 -24.16 9.52
N ARG A 552 -7.64 -24.39 9.44
CA ARG A 552 -8.25 -25.43 8.57
C ARG A 552 -8.10 -25.06 7.09
N PHE A 553 -8.14 -23.78 6.78
CA PHE A 553 -8.08 -23.23 5.42
C PHE A 553 -6.80 -22.42 5.22
N PRO A 554 -6.29 -22.27 3.99
CA PRO A 554 -5.15 -21.38 3.75
C PRO A 554 -5.58 -19.91 3.84
N ILE A 555 -4.63 -19.00 4.02
CA ILE A 555 -4.93 -17.59 4.29
C ILE A 555 -5.05 -16.82 2.98
N PRO A 556 -6.17 -16.10 2.74
CA PRO A 556 -6.43 -15.45 1.45
C PRO A 556 -5.62 -14.16 1.27
N VAL A 557 -5.13 -13.93 0.04
CA VAL A 557 -4.48 -12.69 -0.42
C VAL A 557 -5.11 -12.28 -1.74
N PHE A 558 -5.84 -11.16 -1.70
CA PHE A 558 -6.64 -10.70 -2.84
C PHE A 558 -5.83 -9.81 -3.77
N CYS A 559 -6.07 -9.95 -5.07
CA CYS A 559 -5.62 -9.03 -6.10
C CYS A 559 -6.76 -8.11 -6.55
N PRO A 560 -6.47 -7.02 -7.28
CA PRO A 560 -7.48 -6.05 -7.68
C PRO A 560 -8.55 -6.59 -8.64
N LEU A 561 -8.28 -7.72 -9.31
CA LEU A 561 -9.24 -8.36 -10.21
C LEU A 561 -10.28 -9.20 -9.45
N ASP A 562 -10.03 -9.49 -8.17
CA ASP A 562 -10.96 -10.25 -7.34
C ASP A 562 -12.26 -9.47 -7.14
N SER A 563 -13.37 -10.12 -7.48
CA SER A 563 -14.68 -9.47 -7.61
C SER A 563 -15.69 -10.13 -6.67
N ILE A 564 -16.59 -9.31 -6.12
CA ILE A 564 -17.72 -9.78 -5.33
C ILE A 564 -18.76 -10.38 -6.28
N VAL A 565 -19.18 -11.61 -6.00
CA VAL A 565 -20.17 -12.35 -6.80
C VAL A 565 -21.27 -12.89 -5.89
N PRO A 566 -22.48 -13.18 -6.42
CA PRO A 566 -23.52 -13.85 -5.65
C PRO A 566 -23.01 -15.19 -5.09
N ALA A 567 -23.36 -15.48 -3.84
CA ALA A 567 -22.98 -16.75 -3.21
C ALA A 567 -23.68 -17.93 -3.91
N ARG A 568 -22.95 -19.04 -4.08
CA ARG A 568 -23.46 -20.27 -4.71
C ARG A 568 -23.56 -21.38 -3.68
N GLU A 569 -24.67 -22.10 -3.70
CA GLU A 569 -24.85 -23.27 -2.83
C GLU A 569 -23.77 -24.33 -3.12
N GLY A 570 -23.20 -24.91 -2.05
CA GLY A 570 -22.11 -25.88 -2.14
C GLY A 570 -20.71 -25.29 -2.31
N GLN A 571 -20.57 -23.98 -2.59
CA GLN A 571 -19.27 -23.33 -2.80
C GLN A 571 -18.99 -22.28 -1.72
N LEU A 572 -18.12 -22.61 -0.76
CA LEU A 572 -17.74 -21.69 0.31
C LEU A 572 -16.51 -20.84 -0.06
N ALA A 573 -16.73 -19.52 -0.14
CA ALA A 573 -15.70 -18.55 -0.48
C ALA A 573 -14.77 -18.17 0.68
N ASP A 574 -13.64 -17.54 0.37
CA ASP A 574 -12.66 -17.05 1.37
C ASP A 574 -13.25 -15.98 2.31
N LEU A 575 -14.06 -15.08 1.75
CA LEU A 575 -14.91 -14.14 2.47
C LEU A 575 -16.35 -14.31 1.99
N THR A 576 -17.29 -14.40 2.92
CA THR A 576 -18.72 -14.55 2.64
C THR A 576 -19.51 -13.49 3.39
N TYR A 577 -20.40 -12.79 2.70
CA TYR A 577 -21.34 -11.85 3.31
C TYR A 577 -22.54 -12.63 3.85
N VAL A 578 -22.70 -12.61 5.17
CA VAL A 578 -23.73 -13.34 5.89
C VAL A 578 -24.82 -12.38 6.33
N ASP A 579 -26.05 -12.72 5.95
CA ASP A 579 -27.27 -12.02 6.31
C ASP A 579 -28.25 -13.03 6.92
N LEU A 580 -28.14 -13.17 8.25
CA LEU A 580 -29.00 -14.06 9.03
C LEU A 580 -30.02 -13.21 9.82
N PRO A 581 -31.34 -13.44 9.62
CA PRO A 581 -32.37 -12.85 10.46
C PRO A 581 -32.16 -13.27 11.91
N CYS A 582 -31.85 -12.31 12.79
CA CYS A 582 -31.44 -12.63 14.15
C CYS A 582 -32.66 -12.80 15.07
N ASP A 583 -32.83 -13.98 15.65
CA ASP A 583 -33.79 -14.20 16.73
C ASP A 583 -33.24 -13.59 18.03
N GLN A 584 -33.79 -12.46 18.45
CA GLN A 584 -33.39 -11.73 19.65
C GLN A 584 -33.58 -12.55 20.96
N ARG A 585 -34.28 -13.70 20.91
CA ARG A 585 -34.43 -14.60 22.06
C ARG A 585 -33.15 -15.39 22.37
N LYS A 586 -32.22 -15.53 21.41
CA LYS A 586 -30.93 -16.23 21.62
C LYS A 586 -29.85 -15.24 22.08
N GLY A 587 -29.24 -15.52 23.24
CA GLY A 587 -28.11 -14.73 23.74
C GLY A 587 -26.87 -14.83 22.85
N LEU A 588 -25.96 -13.86 22.97
CA LEU A 588 -24.73 -13.76 22.15
C LEU A 588 -23.98 -15.08 22.01
N LEU A 589 -23.71 -15.77 23.13
CA LEU A 589 -22.92 -17.00 23.15
C LEU A 589 -23.46 -18.09 22.22
N ASP A 590 -24.78 -18.19 22.07
CA ASP A 590 -25.42 -19.22 21.23
C ASP A 590 -25.50 -18.82 19.76
N ARG A 591 -25.16 -17.56 19.45
CA ARG A 591 -25.09 -17.03 18.09
C ARG A 591 -23.66 -16.96 17.57
N LEU A 592 -22.63 -17.11 18.41
CA LEU A 592 -21.24 -17.07 17.94
C LEU A 592 -20.96 -18.15 16.88
N PRO A 593 -20.18 -17.85 15.83
CA PRO A 593 -19.39 -16.62 15.62
C PRO A 593 -20.18 -15.44 15.01
N TYR A 594 -21.50 -15.56 14.78
CA TYR A 594 -22.32 -14.49 14.21
C TYR A 594 -22.65 -13.39 15.24
N VAL A 595 -22.24 -12.16 14.94
CA VAL A 595 -22.50 -10.95 15.75
C VAL A 595 -23.25 -9.85 14.98
N GLY A 596 -23.86 -10.22 13.86
CA GLY A 596 -24.67 -9.34 13.02
C GLY A 596 -24.26 -9.38 11.55
N ARG A 597 -24.98 -8.62 10.71
CA ARG A 597 -24.84 -8.73 9.25
C ARG A 597 -23.49 -8.18 8.79
N GLY A 598 -22.80 -8.92 7.92
CA GLY A 598 -21.57 -8.44 7.30
C GLY A 598 -20.66 -9.53 6.76
N TRP A 599 -19.39 -9.18 6.55
CA TRP A 599 -18.38 -10.07 5.99
C TRP A 599 -17.76 -10.97 7.07
N TYR A 600 -17.78 -12.27 6.82
CA TYR A 600 -17.15 -13.27 7.67
C TYR A 600 -16.12 -14.08 6.88
N SER A 601 -15.07 -14.51 7.55
CA SER A 601 -14.02 -15.33 6.97
C SER A 601 -14.46 -16.79 6.83
N LYS A 602 -13.87 -17.50 5.86
CA LYS A 602 -14.13 -18.91 5.58
C LYS A 602 -14.15 -19.82 6.82
N PRO A 603 -13.23 -19.71 7.81
CA PRO A 603 -13.31 -20.50 9.04
C PRO A 603 -14.61 -20.27 9.83
N ALA A 604 -15.04 -19.02 9.96
CA ALA A 604 -16.26 -18.68 10.68
C ALA A 604 -17.50 -19.19 9.93
N CYS A 605 -17.59 -18.96 8.62
CA CYS A 605 -18.71 -19.43 7.80
C CYS A 605 -18.82 -20.96 7.76
N ALA A 606 -17.69 -21.67 7.64
CA ALA A 606 -17.66 -23.12 7.70
C ALA A 606 -18.21 -23.63 9.03
N PHE A 607 -17.78 -23.04 10.15
CA PHE A 607 -18.31 -23.42 11.46
C PHE A 607 -19.81 -23.11 11.61
N MET A 608 -20.28 -21.97 11.08
CA MET A 608 -21.70 -21.61 11.12
C MET A 608 -22.57 -22.60 10.35
N LEU A 609 -22.10 -23.10 9.20
CA LEU A 609 -22.76 -24.19 8.46
C LEU A 609 -22.70 -25.52 9.23
N ASP A 610 -21.51 -25.94 9.67
CA ASP A 610 -21.28 -27.21 10.38
C ASP A 610 -22.08 -27.31 11.70
N SER A 611 -22.35 -26.17 12.34
CA SER A 611 -23.15 -26.08 13.57
C SER A 611 -24.66 -25.95 13.34
N GLY A 612 -25.11 -25.81 12.09
CA GLY A 612 -26.51 -25.57 11.74
C GLY A 612 -27.02 -24.18 12.13
N LEU A 613 -26.13 -23.23 12.43
CA LEU A 613 -26.50 -21.84 12.75
C LEU A 613 -27.02 -21.09 11.51
N VAL A 614 -26.44 -21.38 10.35
CA VAL A 614 -26.82 -20.80 9.05
C VAL A 614 -27.11 -21.88 8.02
N GLN A 615 -27.78 -21.50 6.95
CA GLN A 615 -28.01 -22.29 5.74
C GLN A 615 -27.54 -21.48 4.54
N TRP A 616 -27.34 -22.12 3.39
CA TRP A 616 -26.80 -21.47 2.18
C TRP A 616 -27.59 -20.21 1.77
N ARG A 617 -28.91 -20.17 1.96
CA ARG A 617 -29.74 -18.98 1.69
C ARG A 617 -29.36 -17.72 2.49
N HIS A 618 -28.64 -17.86 3.61
CA HIS A 618 -28.18 -16.74 4.42
C HIS A 618 -26.83 -16.17 3.91
N PHE A 619 -26.18 -16.86 2.98
CA PHE A 619 -25.00 -16.35 2.29
C PHE A 619 -25.46 -15.60 1.06
N ARG A 620 -25.17 -14.29 1.01
CA ARG A 620 -25.63 -13.42 -0.09
C ARG A 620 -24.54 -13.21 -1.13
N TRP A 621 -23.32 -12.99 -0.67
CA TRP A 621 -22.19 -12.62 -1.53
C TRP A 621 -20.93 -13.38 -1.14
N SER A 622 -20.10 -13.64 -2.15
CA SER A 622 -18.85 -14.37 -2.06
C SER A 622 -17.73 -13.54 -2.67
N LEU A 623 -16.56 -13.61 -2.04
CA LEU A 623 -15.33 -12.98 -2.51
C LEU A 623 -14.18 -13.96 -2.29
N ASP A 624 -13.63 -14.48 -3.39
CA ASP A 624 -12.54 -15.46 -3.40
C ASP A 624 -11.23 -14.81 -3.84
N ALA A 625 -10.15 -15.16 -3.14
CA ALA A 625 -8.83 -14.60 -3.37
C ALA A 625 -8.13 -15.29 -4.54
N THR A 626 -7.33 -14.51 -5.27
CA THR A 626 -6.42 -15.04 -6.29
C THR A 626 -5.30 -15.88 -5.68
N ALA A 627 -4.75 -15.49 -4.53
CA ALA A 627 -3.62 -16.16 -3.92
C ALA A 627 -3.94 -16.64 -2.49
N HIS A 628 -3.32 -17.76 -2.10
CA HIS A 628 -3.45 -18.31 -0.76
C HIS A 628 -2.07 -18.61 -0.15
N LYS A 629 -1.91 -18.33 1.14
CA LYS A 629 -0.64 -18.41 1.85
C LYS A 629 -0.63 -19.49 2.92
N GLY A 630 0.52 -20.14 3.07
CA GLY A 630 0.78 -21.22 4.01
C GLY A 630 0.97 -20.77 5.46
N LYS A 631 0.78 -21.71 6.40
CA LYS A 631 0.59 -21.50 7.85
C LYS A 631 1.82 -20.95 8.59
N LEU A 632 3.03 -21.23 8.11
CA LEU A 632 4.29 -20.89 8.79
C LEU A 632 4.75 -19.42 8.60
N SER A 633 4.22 -18.73 7.59
CA SER A 633 4.72 -17.43 7.10
C SER A 633 4.26 -16.20 7.91
N ILE A 634 3.26 -16.34 8.79
CA ILE A 634 2.41 -15.22 9.24
C ILE A 634 2.55 -14.95 10.75
N ASN A 635 3.15 -15.87 11.50
CA ASN A 635 3.27 -15.80 12.97
C ASN A 635 4.09 -14.61 13.50
N ALA A 636 4.91 -13.95 12.65
CA ALA A 636 5.79 -12.86 13.05
C ALA A 636 5.19 -11.45 12.89
N LEU A 637 4.03 -11.30 12.25
CA LEU A 637 3.57 -10.00 11.73
C LEU A 637 2.25 -9.49 12.33
N VAL A 638 1.62 -10.26 13.22
CA VAL A 638 0.28 -9.97 13.77
C VAL A 638 0.19 -8.60 14.47
N GLY A 639 1.25 -8.19 15.18
CA GLY A 639 1.32 -6.89 15.86
C GLY A 639 1.54 -5.69 14.92
N LEU A 640 1.88 -5.90 13.65
CA LEU A 640 2.17 -4.85 12.66
C LEU A 640 0.98 -4.55 11.74
N PHE A 641 -0.07 -5.37 11.76
CA PHE A 641 -1.21 -5.26 10.84
C PHE A 641 -2.25 -4.21 11.24
N GLY A 642 -2.03 -3.54 12.37
CA GLY A 642 -2.72 -2.30 12.73
C GLY A 642 -1.87 -1.08 12.40
N ARG A 643 -1.67 -0.77 11.12
CA ARG A 643 -1.27 0.59 10.73
C ARG A 643 -2.50 1.43 10.43
N ASN A 644 -2.54 2.60 11.06
CA ASN A 644 -3.48 3.67 10.77
C ASN A 644 -2.83 4.61 9.75
N LEU A 645 -3.50 4.76 8.61
CA LEU A 645 -3.34 5.78 7.57
C LEU A 645 -1.93 5.87 6.93
N ASP A 646 -1.87 5.67 5.62
CA ASP A 646 -0.67 5.96 4.84
C ASP A 646 -0.53 7.48 4.73
N LEU A 647 0.23 8.14 5.61
CA LEU A 647 0.41 9.60 5.61
C LEU A 647 1.83 9.97 5.19
N VAL A 648 1.96 11.04 4.39
CA VAL A 648 3.23 11.72 4.13
C VAL A 648 3.20 13.09 4.77
N TYR A 649 4.29 13.43 5.46
CA TYR A 649 4.51 14.74 6.05
C TYR A 649 5.48 15.53 5.18
N SER A 650 5.09 16.73 4.77
CA SER A 650 5.99 17.69 4.13
C SER A 650 6.02 18.99 4.93
N MET A 651 7.15 19.70 4.94
CA MET A 651 7.29 20.93 5.71
C MET A 651 7.79 22.07 4.83
N ARG A 652 7.20 23.26 4.99
CA ARG A 652 7.67 24.52 4.42
C ARG A 652 8.04 25.47 5.54
N THR A 653 9.18 26.14 5.41
CA THR A 653 9.64 27.13 6.38
C THR A 653 9.54 28.53 5.80
N SER A 654 9.01 29.47 6.56
CA SER A 654 8.84 30.87 6.15
C SER A 654 9.10 31.82 7.32
N ASN A 655 9.38 33.08 7.05
CA ASN A 655 9.47 34.15 8.06
C ASN A 655 8.10 34.74 8.43
N HIS A 656 7.00 34.24 7.84
CA HIS A 656 5.67 34.78 8.02
C HIS A 656 4.60 33.70 8.24
N GLN A 657 3.64 33.97 9.12
CA GLN A 657 2.60 33.02 9.54
C GLN A 657 1.66 32.59 8.40
N MET A 658 1.42 33.47 7.44
CA MET A 658 0.42 33.27 6.39
C MET A 658 0.91 32.42 5.21
N ASP A 659 2.21 32.13 5.12
CA ASP A 659 2.82 31.46 3.95
C ASP A 659 2.56 29.94 3.90
N GLY A 660 1.93 29.39 4.95
CA GLY A 660 1.52 28.00 5.03
C GLY A 660 0.01 27.81 5.07
N GLU A 661 -0.73 28.56 4.25
CA GLU A 661 -2.16 28.31 4.06
C GLU A 661 -2.42 26.83 3.68
N GLY A 662 -3.33 26.17 4.40
CA GLY A 662 -3.62 24.74 4.22
C GLY A 662 -2.71 23.76 4.97
N CYS A 663 -1.75 24.22 5.80
CA CYS A 663 -0.94 23.32 6.62
C CYS A 663 -1.76 22.66 7.75
N SER A 664 -1.47 21.41 8.06
CA SER A 664 -2.12 20.64 9.14
C SER A 664 -1.50 20.93 10.51
N TRP A 665 -0.24 21.34 10.55
CA TRP A 665 0.48 21.68 11.77
C TRP A 665 1.42 22.87 11.54
N ARG A 666 1.61 23.71 12.55
CA ARG A 666 2.47 24.89 12.47
C ARG A 666 3.23 25.10 13.77
N GLN A 667 4.52 25.44 13.68
CA GLN A 667 5.36 25.75 14.83
C GLN A 667 6.30 26.94 14.54
N THR A 668 6.69 27.67 15.58
CA THR A 668 7.66 28.76 15.49
C THR A 668 8.97 28.38 16.18
N PHE A 669 10.09 28.88 15.67
CA PHE A 669 11.39 28.78 16.32
C PHE A 669 12.26 29.99 15.95
N THR A 670 13.28 30.24 16.76
CA THR A 670 14.24 31.32 16.54
C THR A 670 15.53 30.73 15.99
N ASP A 671 16.09 31.31 14.94
CA ASP A 671 17.42 30.92 14.45
C ASP A 671 18.54 31.44 15.36
N ALA A 672 19.78 30.99 15.12
CA ALA A 672 20.93 31.40 15.95
C ALA A 672 21.24 32.91 15.89
N ALA A 673 20.65 33.65 14.94
CA ALA A 673 20.76 35.10 14.80
C ALA A 673 19.58 35.86 15.43
N GLY A 674 18.68 35.17 16.14
CA GLY A 674 17.52 35.80 16.79
C GLY A 674 16.32 36.05 15.87
N ARG A 675 16.35 35.58 14.61
CA ARG A 675 15.24 35.78 13.66
C ARG A 675 14.20 34.69 13.84
N MET A 676 12.93 35.08 13.76
CA MET A 676 11.79 34.17 13.95
C MET A 676 11.41 33.48 12.63
N HIS A 677 11.25 32.16 12.67
CA HIS A 677 10.85 31.31 11.55
C HIS A 677 9.58 30.54 11.90
N TRP A 678 8.79 30.22 10.87
CA TRP A 678 7.54 29.46 10.89
C TRP A 678 7.72 28.18 10.09
N ASP A 679 7.49 27.03 10.70
CA ASP A 679 7.37 25.76 10.02
C ASP A 679 5.91 25.42 9.81
N HIS A 680 5.57 25.11 8.56
CA HIS A 680 4.24 24.74 8.09
C HIS A 680 4.29 23.30 7.61
N VAL A 681 3.72 22.38 8.38
CA VAL A 681 3.70 20.95 8.09
C VAL A 681 2.37 20.58 7.42
N PHE A 682 2.45 20.00 6.23
CA PHE A 682 1.32 19.50 5.46
C PHE A 682 1.27 17.98 5.61
N VAL A 683 0.10 17.48 5.99
CA VAL A 683 -0.21 16.04 6.01
C VAL A 683 -0.91 15.70 4.72
N THR A 684 -0.35 14.79 3.95
CA THR A 684 -0.98 14.22 2.75
C THR A 684 -1.36 12.79 3.05
N GLU A 685 -2.65 12.49 3.03
CA GLU A 685 -3.12 11.11 3.00
C GLU A 685 -2.75 10.50 1.64
N LEU A 686 -1.92 9.47 1.69
CA LEU A 686 -1.65 8.63 0.55
C LEU A 686 -2.88 7.77 0.30
N LEU A 687 -3.41 7.90 -0.91
CA LEU A 687 -4.39 6.96 -1.41
C LEU A 687 -3.76 5.58 -1.42
N SER A 688 -4.45 4.62 -0.83
CA SER A 688 -4.03 3.23 -0.82
C SER A 688 -5.21 2.32 -1.06
N ASN A 689 -5.01 1.33 -1.91
CA ASN A 689 -5.94 0.23 -2.13
C ASN A 689 -5.49 -1.06 -1.46
N SER A 690 -4.48 -0.97 -0.60
CA SER A 690 -3.82 -2.10 0.02
C SER A 690 -4.37 -2.35 1.43
N SER A 691 -4.45 -3.62 1.84
CA SER A 691 -4.95 -3.94 3.18
C SER A 691 -4.51 -5.31 3.68
N TYR A 692 -4.22 -5.38 4.98
CA TYR A 692 -4.07 -6.62 5.73
C TYR A 692 -5.38 -7.13 6.35
N ARG A 693 -6.50 -6.44 6.09
CA ARG A 693 -7.80 -6.77 6.68
C ARG A 693 -8.22 -8.24 6.48
N PRO A 694 -8.05 -8.89 5.31
CA PRO A 694 -8.38 -10.31 5.17
C PRO A 694 -7.68 -11.21 6.18
N VAL A 695 -6.39 -10.96 6.41
CA VAL A 695 -5.59 -11.73 7.38
C VAL A 695 -6.10 -11.47 8.80
N HIS A 696 -6.40 -10.20 9.12
CA HIS A 696 -7.01 -9.83 10.40
C HIS A 696 -8.36 -10.53 10.63
N ASP A 697 -9.29 -10.46 9.67
CA ASP A 697 -10.62 -11.05 9.79
C ASP A 697 -10.57 -12.59 9.81
N TYR A 698 -9.55 -13.19 9.19
CA TYR A 698 -9.26 -14.62 9.31
C TYR A 698 -8.88 -14.99 10.76
N ILE A 699 -7.99 -14.22 11.39
CA ILE A 699 -7.55 -14.42 12.78
C ILE A 699 -8.70 -14.20 13.76
N MET A 700 -9.40 -13.06 13.64
CA MET A 700 -10.54 -12.74 14.51
C MET A 700 -11.66 -13.76 14.34
N GLY A 701 -11.93 -14.21 13.12
CA GLY A 701 -12.90 -15.28 12.88
C GLY A 701 -12.52 -16.59 13.57
N ALA A 702 -11.23 -16.94 13.60
CA ALA A 702 -10.74 -18.11 14.34
C ALA A 702 -10.92 -17.95 15.86
N GLU A 703 -10.68 -16.75 16.42
CA GLU A 703 -10.92 -16.42 17.82
C GLU A 703 -12.39 -16.64 18.21
N TYR A 704 -13.31 -16.11 17.40
CA TYR A 704 -14.75 -16.28 17.59
C TYR A 704 -15.18 -17.75 17.52
N VAL A 705 -14.64 -18.52 16.56
CA VAL A 705 -14.92 -19.96 16.43
C VAL A 705 -14.40 -20.73 17.64
N ALA A 706 -13.25 -20.35 18.21
CA ALA A 706 -12.70 -20.99 19.40
C ALA A 706 -13.62 -20.81 20.62
N VAL A 707 -14.13 -19.58 20.85
CA VAL A 707 -15.11 -19.31 21.92
C VAL A 707 -16.44 -20.02 21.67
N ALA A 708 -16.90 -20.07 20.43
CA ALA A 708 -18.11 -20.82 20.06
C ALA A 708 -17.96 -22.33 20.35
N ARG A 709 -16.76 -22.88 20.15
CA ARG A 709 -16.45 -24.28 20.51
C ARG A 709 -16.44 -24.50 22.02
N ILE A 710 -15.92 -23.57 22.82
CA ILE A 710 -16.02 -23.61 24.29
C ILE A 710 -17.49 -23.69 24.69
N ARG A 711 -18.33 -22.80 24.14
CA ARG A 711 -19.77 -22.78 24.44
C ARG A 711 -20.45 -24.11 24.07
N LYS A 712 -20.12 -24.70 22.91
CA LYS A 712 -20.66 -25.98 22.46
C LYS A 712 -20.21 -27.14 23.35
N ALA A 713 -18.95 -27.17 23.77
CA ALA A 713 -18.42 -28.17 24.70
C ALA A 713 -19.06 -28.08 26.09
N LEU A 714 -19.40 -26.87 26.52
CA LEU A 714 -20.09 -26.58 27.78
C LEU A 714 -21.62 -26.47 27.59
N ALA A 715 -22.21 -27.17 26.62
CA ALA A 715 -23.65 -27.17 26.37
C ALA A 715 -24.46 -27.50 27.62
N GLU A 716 -23.96 -28.43 28.46
CA GLU A 716 -24.58 -28.88 29.70
C GLU A 716 -24.44 -27.90 30.88
N VAL A 717 -23.60 -26.87 30.77
CA VAL A 717 -23.39 -25.87 31.83
C VAL A 717 -24.44 -24.75 31.70
N PRO A 718 -25.29 -24.51 32.72
CA PRO A 718 -26.29 -23.45 32.66
C PRO A 718 -25.69 -22.04 32.51
N ARG A 719 -26.33 -21.20 31.69
CA ARG A 719 -25.87 -19.82 31.38
C ARG A 719 -25.62 -18.95 32.62
N ARG A 720 -26.33 -19.17 33.74
CA ARG A 720 -26.15 -18.38 34.99
C ARG A 720 -24.74 -18.45 35.57
N TYR A 721 -23.99 -19.50 35.25
CA TYR A 721 -22.60 -19.69 35.67
C TYR A 721 -21.59 -19.05 34.71
N LEU A 722 -22.02 -18.67 33.50
CA LEU A 722 -21.18 -18.03 32.48
C LEU A 722 -21.34 -16.51 32.60
N LYS A 723 -20.28 -15.83 33.06
CA LYS A 723 -20.36 -14.45 33.55
C LYS A 723 -19.98 -13.41 32.52
N CYS A 724 -18.83 -13.55 31.87
CA CYS A 724 -18.35 -12.60 30.87
C CYS A 724 -17.43 -13.24 29.84
N LEU A 725 -17.31 -12.56 28.69
CA LEU A 725 -16.31 -12.84 27.67
C LEU A 725 -15.23 -11.76 27.74
N LYS A 726 -13.97 -12.19 27.78
CA LYS A 726 -12.78 -11.35 27.71
C LYS A 726 -11.94 -11.85 26.54
N THR A 727 -12.21 -11.31 25.34
CA THR A 727 -11.64 -11.76 24.06
C THR A 727 -11.86 -13.26 23.82
N ASP A 728 -10.82 -14.06 23.98
CA ASP A 728 -10.74 -15.50 23.84
C ASP A 728 -11.01 -16.27 25.14
N CYS A 729 -11.27 -15.58 26.25
CA CYS A 729 -11.53 -16.18 27.55
C CYS A 729 -13.02 -16.12 27.94
N LEU A 730 -13.58 -17.29 28.30
CA LEU A 730 -14.91 -17.40 28.91
C LEU A 730 -14.79 -17.47 30.43
N VAL A 731 -15.29 -16.44 31.12
CA VAL A 731 -15.27 -16.35 32.58
C VAL A 731 -16.51 -16.99 33.17
N MET A 732 -16.30 -17.82 34.19
CA MET A 732 -17.31 -18.56 34.93
C MET A 732 -17.15 -18.34 36.42
N GLN A 733 -18.26 -18.51 37.16
CA GLN A 733 -18.27 -18.40 38.62
C GLN A 733 -19.31 -19.36 39.20
N ASP A 734 -19.02 -19.92 40.38
CA ASP A 734 -19.89 -20.84 41.13
C ASP A 734 -20.34 -22.09 40.37
N VAL A 735 -19.49 -22.64 39.49
CA VAL A 735 -19.82 -23.85 38.71
C VAL A 735 -19.95 -25.08 39.64
N PRO A 736 -21.12 -25.75 39.69
CA PRO A 736 -21.33 -26.93 40.54
C PRO A 736 -20.44 -28.12 40.16
N LYS A 737 -20.11 -28.98 41.14
CA LYS A 737 -19.28 -30.19 40.93
C LYS A 737 -19.78 -31.09 39.79
N LYS A 738 -21.10 -31.23 39.61
CA LYS A 738 -21.70 -32.04 38.53
C LYS A 738 -21.34 -31.60 37.11
N HIS A 739 -20.90 -30.35 36.93
CA HIS A 739 -20.51 -29.79 35.63
C HIS A 739 -18.99 -29.74 35.43
N ARG A 740 -18.19 -30.08 36.45
CA ARG A 740 -16.72 -30.12 36.35
C ARG A 740 -16.19 -31.12 35.31
N PRO A 741 -16.78 -32.32 35.13
CA PRO A 741 -16.34 -33.24 34.08
C PRO A 741 -16.38 -32.63 32.67
N ALA A 742 -17.33 -31.73 32.40
CA ALA A 742 -17.40 -30.99 31.13
C ALA A 742 -16.16 -30.12 30.90
N ILE A 743 -15.75 -29.41 31.94
CA ILE A 743 -14.60 -28.51 31.93
C ILE A 743 -13.31 -29.34 31.82
N GLU A 744 -13.20 -30.44 32.55
CA GLU A 744 -12.03 -31.33 32.49
C GLU A 744 -11.85 -31.96 31.10
N ARG A 745 -12.93 -32.43 30.46
CA ARG A 745 -12.89 -32.91 29.07
C ARG A 745 -12.42 -31.83 28.09
N LEU A 746 -12.84 -30.59 28.30
CA LEU A 746 -12.42 -29.46 27.47
C LEU A 746 -10.93 -29.16 27.65
N LEU A 747 -10.41 -29.19 28.88
CA LEU A 747 -9.00 -28.92 29.20
C LEU A 747 -8.05 -30.03 28.71
N GLN A 748 -8.56 -31.25 28.52
CA GLN A 748 -7.79 -32.37 27.93
C GLN A 748 -7.63 -32.26 26.41
N MET A 749 -8.31 -31.32 25.75
CA MET A 749 -8.22 -31.18 24.30
C MET A 749 -6.87 -30.57 23.89
N SER A 750 -6.20 -31.21 22.92
CA SER A 750 -4.91 -30.80 22.37
C SER A 750 -4.96 -30.61 20.85
N HIS A 751 -4.04 -29.77 20.35
CA HIS A 751 -3.75 -29.68 18.93
C HIS A 751 -3.04 -30.96 18.43
N ARG A 752 -2.90 -31.10 17.11
CA ARG A 752 -2.26 -32.29 16.51
C ARG A 752 -0.80 -32.49 16.94
N ASP A 753 -0.13 -31.40 17.34
CA ASP A 753 1.24 -31.41 17.85
C ASP A 753 1.32 -31.70 19.36
N GLY A 754 0.20 -32.02 20.01
CA GLY A 754 0.13 -32.32 21.43
C GLY A 754 0.03 -31.10 22.35
N THR A 755 0.09 -29.88 21.82
CA THR A 755 -0.04 -28.67 22.64
C THR A 755 -1.49 -28.46 23.14
N PRO A 756 -1.70 -28.00 24.38
CA PRO A 756 -3.05 -27.83 24.94
C PRO A 756 -3.81 -26.71 24.23
N MET A 757 -5.10 -26.94 23.91
CA MET A 757 -5.95 -25.92 23.26
C MET A 757 -6.53 -24.91 24.24
N TYR A 758 -6.83 -25.34 25.46
CA TYR A 758 -7.49 -24.52 26.49
C TYR A 758 -6.73 -24.62 27.80
N ARG A 759 -6.76 -23.55 28.59
CA ARG A 759 -6.27 -23.51 29.97
C ARG A 759 -7.32 -22.88 30.88
N CYS A 760 -7.31 -23.28 32.15
CA CYS A 760 -8.17 -22.70 33.16
C CYS A 760 -7.32 -21.89 34.15
N GLU A 761 -7.65 -20.62 34.33
CA GLU A 761 -6.91 -19.71 35.22
C GLU A 761 -7.86 -18.96 36.15
N GLY A 762 -7.34 -18.52 37.30
CA GLY A 762 -8.07 -17.62 38.19
C GLY A 762 -8.11 -16.22 37.57
N VAL A 763 -9.31 -15.68 37.38
CA VAL A 763 -9.51 -14.37 36.74
C VAL A 763 -10.48 -13.51 37.53
N THR A 764 -10.43 -12.20 37.31
CA THR A 764 -11.48 -11.28 37.75
C THR A 764 -12.57 -11.19 36.68
N GLY A 765 -13.77 -10.72 37.02
CA GLY A 765 -14.77 -10.36 36.02
C GLY A 765 -14.43 -9.07 35.27
N LEU A 766 -15.30 -8.64 34.36
CA LEU A 766 -15.15 -7.36 33.65
C LEU A 766 -15.45 -6.17 34.57
N GLN A 767 -14.59 -5.15 34.53
CA GLN A 767 -14.76 -3.89 35.26
C GLN A 767 -15.07 -2.75 34.28
N GLY A 768 -16.23 -2.10 34.42
CA GLY A 768 -16.69 -1.02 33.53
C GLY A 768 -17.93 -1.39 32.70
N CYS A 769 -18.42 -0.43 31.91
CA CYS A 769 -19.59 -0.62 31.06
C CYS A 769 -19.20 -1.12 29.66
N TYR A 770 -19.49 -2.38 29.36
CA TYR A 770 -19.23 -3.00 28.05
C TYR A 770 -20.54 -3.32 27.34
N ARG A 771 -20.63 -2.95 26.06
CA ARG A 771 -21.78 -3.29 25.20
C ARG A 771 -21.57 -4.66 24.56
N GLU A 772 -22.67 -5.34 24.23
CA GLU A 772 -22.62 -6.59 23.46
C GLU A 772 -21.94 -6.33 22.10
N PRO A 773 -20.91 -7.11 21.73
CA PRO A 773 -20.28 -7.01 20.43
C PRO A 773 -21.31 -7.18 19.31
N SER A 774 -21.40 -6.18 18.44
CA SER A 774 -22.26 -6.23 17.27
C SER A 774 -21.56 -5.65 16.05
N MET A 775 -21.93 -6.17 14.88
CA MET A 775 -21.43 -5.74 13.58
C MET A 775 -22.61 -5.63 12.64
N GLU A 776 -22.85 -4.44 12.08
CA GLU A 776 -23.95 -4.23 11.14
C GLU A 776 -23.45 -3.49 9.90
N ALA A 777 -23.14 -4.26 8.86
CA ALA A 777 -22.73 -3.73 7.57
C ALA A 777 -23.94 -3.37 6.69
N GLU A 778 -23.75 -2.39 5.82
CA GLU A 778 -24.73 -2.04 4.79
C GLU A 778 -24.93 -3.19 3.79
N LEU A 779 -26.13 -3.26 3.21
CA LEU A 779 -26.42 -4.22 2.15
C LEU A 779 -25.61 -3.89 0.88
N ILE A 780 -25.03 -4.93 0.30
CA ILE A 780 -24.26 -4.82 -0.94
C ILE A 780 -25.22 -4.57 -2.10
N ARG A 781 -24.96 -3.50 -2.85
CA ARG A 781 -25.69 -3.20 -4.09
C ARG A 781 -25.09 -3.97 -5.24
N GLU A 782 -25.93 -4.54 -6.09
CA GLU A 782 -25.46 -5.25 -7.28
C GLU A 782 -24.66 -4.33 -8.21
N LYS A 783 -23.76 -4.94 -8.98
CA LYS A 783 -23.01 -4.25 -10.03
C LYS A 783 -24.00 -3.71 -11.07
N VAL A 784 -23.87 -2.42 -11.37
CA VAL A 784 -24.65 -1.79 -12.45
C VAL A 784 -24.22 -2.41 -13.79
N PRO A 785 -25.15 -2.70 -14.71
CA PRO A 785 -24.78 -3.16 -16.04
C PRO A 785 -24.00 -2.08 -16.81
N TRP A 786 -23.22 -2.52 -17.80
CA TRP A 786 -22.53 -1.61 -18.72
C TRP A 786 -23.53 -0.74 -19.47
N ARG A 787 -23.19 0.54 -19.62
CA ARG A 787 -23.97 1.52 -20.37
C ARG A 787 -23.22 1.93 -21.62
N HIS A 788 -23.93 1.99 -22.74
CA HIS A 788 -23.38 2.41 -24.01
C HIS A 788 -23.42 3.92 -24.17
N VAL A 789 -22.33 4.48 -24.72
CA VAL A 789 -22.20 5.90 -25.06
C VAL A 789 -22.29 6.05 -26.57
N GLU A 790 -23.14 6.95 -27.06
CA GLU A 790 -23.26 7.25 -28.50
C GLU A 790 -22.19 8.24 -28.98
N ASP A 791 -21.92 9.29 -28.19
CA ASP A 791 -20.86 10.28 -28.46
C ASP A 791 -19.75 10.21 -27.39
N PRO A 792 -18.68 9.42 -27.65
CA PRO A 792 -17.52 9.31 -26.78
C PRO A 792 -16.82 10.64 -26.46
N VAL A 793 -16.80 11.59 -27.40
CA VAL A 793 -16.05 12.83 -27.25
C VAL A 793 -16.76 13.75 -26.27
N SER A 794 -18.06 13.99 -26.49
CA SER A 794 -18.87 14.80 -25.55
C SER A 794 -18.91 14.17 -24.17
N HIS A 795 -19.08 12.85 -24.07
CA HIS A 795 -19.11 12.14 -22.78
C HIS A 795 -17.83 12.32 -21.97
N CYS A 796 -16.66 12.23 -22.62
CA CYS A 796 -15.40 12.48 -21.92
C CYS A 796 -15.21 13.96 -21.57
N LEU A 797 -15.64 14.90 -22.42
CA LEU A 797 -15.62 16.34 -22.11
C LEU A 797 -16.53 16.71 -20.93
N ASP A 798 -17.61 15.97 -20.71
CA ASP A 798 -18.46 16.08 -19.51
C ASP A 798 -17.77 15.56 -18.23
N GLY A 799 -16.54 15.02 -18.36
CA GLY A 799 -15.71 14.56 -17.27
C GLY A 799 -16.04 13.14 -16.83
N GLU A 800 -16.58 12.30 -17.70
CA GLU A 800 -16.90 10.90 -17.40
C GLU A 800 -15.87 9.93 -18.00
N SER A 801 -15.51 8.88 -17.24
CA SER A 801 -14.57 7.85 -17.73
C SER A 801 -15.22 6.95 -18.78
N LEU A 802 -14.40 6.29 -19.59
CA LEU A 802 -14.89 5.52 -20.74
C LEU A 802 -13.99 4.32 -21.06
N LEU A 803 -14.62 3.18 -21.37
CA LEU A 803 -14.00 2.03 -22.01
C LEU A 803 -14.28 2.04 -23.53
N LEU A 804 -13.23 2.18 -24.33
CA LEU A 804 -13.26 2.05 -25.78
C LEU A 804 -12.81 0.64 -26.20
N THR A 805 -13.73 -0.11 -26.81
CA THR A 805 -13.45 -1.42 -27.41
C THR A 805 -13.71 -1.40 -28.90
N GLY A 806 -13.33 -2.45 -29.60
CA GLY A 806 -13.56 -2.58 -31.04
C GLY A 806 -12.58 -3.53 -31.69
N PHE A 807 -12.93 -4.04 -32.87
CA PHE A 807 -12.05 -4.94 -33.62
C PHE A 807 -10.72 -4.24 -33.98
N PRO A 808 -9.66 -5.00 -34.32
CA PRO A 808 -8.43 -4.43 -34.81
C PRO A 808 -8.75 -3.61 -36.06
N GLY A 809 -8.03 -2.52 -36.27
CA GLY A 809 -8.28 -1.69 -37.46
C GLY A 809 -9.58 -0.88 -37.49
N CYS A 810 -10.38 -0.82 -36.42
CA CYS A 810 -11.59 0.03 -36.34
C CYS A 810 -11.36 1.48 -35.86
N GLY A 811 -10.11 1.96 -35.89
CA GLY A 811 -9.82 3.36 -35.51
C GLY A 811 -9.83 3.69 -34.00
N LYS A 812 -9.77 2.70 -33.09
CA LYS A 812 -9.70 2.93 -31.62
C LYS A 812 -8.68 4.01 -31.22
N THR A 813 -7.43 3.85 -31.62
CA THR A 813 -6.34 4.80 -31.34
C THR A 813 -6.58 6.17 -31.99
N HIS A 814 -7.28 6.23 -33.14
CA HIS A 814 -7.61 7.49 -33.81
C HIS A 814 -8.69 8.26 -33.04
N LEU A 815 -9.75 7.59 -32.61
CA LEU A 815 -10.78 8.19 -31.74
C LEU A 815 -10.17 8.63 -30.40
N ALA A 816 -9.28 7.83 -29.81
CA ALA A 816 -8.55 8.18 -28.60
C ALA A 816 -7.79 9.50 -28.74
N LYS A 817 -7.08 9.67 -29.87
CA LYS A 817 -6.32 10.90 -30.16
C LYS A 817 -7.24 12.11 -30.21
N LYS A 818 -8.38 12.01 -30.88
CA LYS A 818 -9.40 13.08 -30.92
C LYS A 818 -9.91 13.45 -29.52
N ILE A 819 -10.21 12.46 -28.69
CA ILE A 819 -10.65 12.69 -27.30
C ILE A 819 -9.54 13.37 -26.49
N VAL A 820 -8.29 12.91 -26.61
CA VAL A 820 -7.14 13.48 -25.91
C VAL A 820 -6.87 14.92 -26.33
N GLU A 821 -6.95 15.22 -27.64
CA GLU A 821 -6.80 16.58 -28.16
C GLU A 821 -7.89 17.50 -27.60
N ALA A 822 -9.17 17.08 -27.66
CA ALA A 822 -10.28 17.85 -27.12
C ALA A 822 -10.15 18.11 -25.61
N LEU A 823 -9.72 17.11 -24.83
CA LEU A 823 -9.51 17.26 -23.38
C LEU A 823 -8.33 18.18 -23.04
N ARG A 824 -7.26 18.16 -23.85
CA ARG A 824 -6.15 19.10 -23.70
C ARG A 824 -6.56 20.54 -24.00
N GLU A 825 -7.37 20.75 -25.03
CA GLU A 825 -7.95 22.07 -25.35
C GLU A 825 -8.88 22.56 -24.23
N HIS A 826 -9.56 21.64 -23.55
CA HIS A 826 -10.38 21.92 -22.37
C HIS A 826 -9.56 22.25 -21.10
N GLY A 827 -8.23 22.04 -21.12
CA GLY A 827 -7.31 22.38 -20.02
C GLY A 827 -7.02 21.24 -19.05
N ASP A 828 -7.39 20.00 -19.38
CA ASP A 828 -7.13 18.83 -18.54
C ASP A 828 -5.67 18.33 -18.60
N SER A 829 -5.13 17.88 -17.45
CA SER A 829 -3.80 17.29 -17.38
C SER A 829 -3.87 15.79 -17.63
N MET A 830 -3.19 15.31 -18.67
CA MET A 830 -3.36 13.93 -19.14
C MET A 830 -2.03 13.17 -19.20
N HIS A 831 -2.03 11.95 -18.68
CA HIS A 831 -0.94 10.98 -18.89
C HIS A 831 -1.44 9.80 -19.73
N ILE A 832 -0.58 9.31 -20.63
CA ILE A 832 -0.91 8.22 -21.55
C ILE A 832 0.08 7.09 -21.34
N ILE A 833 -0.41 5.87 -21.11
CA ILE A 833 0.41 4.70 -20.83
C ILE A 833 0.03 3.49 -21.70
N THR A 834 1.01 2.64 -21.95
CA THR A 834 0.84 1.33 -22.61
C THR A 834 1.96 0.38 -22.19
N LYS A 835 1.80 -0.94 -22.38
CA LYS A 835 2.82 -1.92 -21.96
C LYS A 835 4.06 -1.91 -22.86
N THR A 836 3.90 -1.68 -24.17
CA THR A 836 4.99 -1.88 -25.15
C THR A 836 5.50 -0.58 -25.76
N HIS A 837 6.79 -0.55 -26.12
CA HIS A 837 7.41 0.63 -26.76
C HIS A 837 6.87 0.88 -28.17
N ALA A 838 6.42 -0.16 -28.87
CA ALA A 838 5.80 -0.04 -30.18
C ALA A 838 4.44 0.68 -30.08
N ALA A 839 3.63 0.31 -29.10
CA ALA A 839 2.38 1.01 -28.80
C ALA A 839 2.62 2.48 -28.41
N VAL A 840 3.66 2.76 -27.59
CA VAL A 840 4.05 4.15 -27.26
C VAL A 840 4.30 4.99 -28.52
N GLN A 841 5.01 4.43 -29.51
CA GLN A 841 5.27 5.13 -30.77
C GLN A 841 3.99 5.31 -31.61
N ASN A 842 3.13 4.29 -31.67
CA ASN A 842 1.87 4.35 -32.42
C ASN A 842 0.90 5.41 -31.87
N VAL A 843 0.79 5.52 -30.55
CA VAL A 843 -0.03 6.54 -29.89
C VAL A 843 0.60 7.91 -30.05
N GLY A 844 1.90 8.04 -29.80
CA GLY A 844 2.56 9.35 -29.75
C GLY A 844 2.03 10.20 -28.58
N LEU A 845 1.89 11.51 -28.79
CA LEU A 845 1.29 12.44 -27.81
C LEU A 845 1.92 12.42 -26.40
N GLY A 846 3.20 12.05 -26.28
CA GLY A 846 3.89 11.95 -24.99
C GLY A 846 3.60 10.68 -24.20
N ALA A 847 3.06 9.63 -24.83
CA ALA A 847 2.85 8.32 -24.22
C ALA A 847 4.14 7.73 -23.63
N GLN A 848 3.99 6.94 -22.57
CA GLN A 848 5.10 6.29 -21.85
C GLN A 848 4.77 4.83 -21.57
N THR A 849 5.80 4.03 -21.25
CA THR A 849 5.57 2.66 -20.81
C THR A 849 4.96 2.65 -19.39
N ALA A 850 3.98 1.78 -19.17
CA ALA A 850 3.26 1.67 -17.91
C ALA A 850 4.21 1.39 -16.73
N ASP A 851 5.18 0.49 -16.89
CA ASP A 851 6.19 0.17 -15.88
C ASP A 851 7.00 1.40 -15.42
N HIS A 852 7.46 2.21 -16.38
CA HIS A 852 8.22 3.43 -16.08
C HIS A 852 7.33 4.48 -15.38
N TRP A 853 6.11 4.67 -15.90
CA TRP A 853 5.19 5.67 -15.39
C TRP A 853 4.72 5.37 -13.97
N VAL A 854 4.33 4.12 -13.69
CA VAL A 854 3.88 3.67 -12.37
C VAL A 854 4.97 3.85 -11.32
N ARG A 855 6.21 3.47 -11.65
CA ARG A 855 7.37 3.66 -10.75
C ARG A 855 7.58 5.13 -10.38
N ARG A 856 7.41 6.04 -11.34
CA ARG A 856 7.67 7.47 -11.18
C ARG A 856 6.53 8.25 -10.53
N ASN A 857 5.28 7.84 -10.72
CA ASN A 857 4.10 8.61 -10.29
C ASN A 857 3.30 7.95 -9.18
N VAL A 858 3.09 6.63 -9.25
CA VAL A 858 2.26 5.92 -8.26
C VAL A 858 3.10 5.53 -7.06
N ARG A 859 4.19 4.77 -7.30
CA ARG A 859 5.04 4.23 -6.22
C ARG A 859 5.88 5.29 -5.50
N SER A 860 6.08 6.45 -6.13
CA SER A 860 6.72 7.63 -5.54
C SER A 860 5.75 8.51 -4.74
N GLY A 861 4.44 8.22 -4.80
CA GLY A 861 3.40 8.94 -4.07
C GLY A 861 2.98 10.28 -4.68
N HIS A 862 3.20 10.51 -5.98
CA HIS A 862 2.84 11.78 -6.63
C HIS A 862 2.31 11.58 -8.07
N CYS A 863 0.99 11.71 -8.27
CA CYS A 863 0.35 11.77 -9.59
C CYS A 863 -0.41 13.09 -9.75
N SER A 864 0.00 13.92 -10.72
CA SER A 864 -0.61 15.24 -10.99
C SER A 864 -1.63 15.24 -12.14
N ALA A 865 -1.91 14.09 -12.73
CA ALA A 865 -2.82 13.98 -13.87
C ALA A 865 -4.29 13.93 -13.43
N THR A 866 -5.16 14.64 -14.15
CA THR A 866 -6.63 14.49 -14.04
C THR A 866 -7.12 13.30 -14.87
N TRP A 867 -6.43 12.97 -15.97
CA TRP A 867 -6.76 11.83 -16.83
C TRP A 867 -5.61 10.84 -17.00
N LEU A 868 -5.94 9.54 -16.92
CA LEU A 868 -5.05 8.45 -17.32
C LEU A 868 -5.65 7.70 -18.52
N VAL A 869 -4.95 7.78 -19.65
CA VAL A 869 -5.28 7.03 -20.87
C VAL A 869 -4.46 5.75 -20.89
N ILE A 870 -5.10 4.60 -21.05
CA ILE A 870 -4.46 3.28 -21.06
C ILE A 870 -4.75 2.60 -22.39
N GLU A 871 -3.73 2.45 -23.23
CA GLU A 871 -3.82 1.71 -24.50
C GLU A 871 -3.33 0.26 -24.36
N GLU A 872 -3.93 -0.64 -25.13
CA GLU A 872 -3.63 -2.09 -25.14
C GLU A 872 -3.73 -2.69 -23.73
N LEU A 873 -4.82 -2.35 -23.02
CA LEU A 873 -5.04 -2.70 -21.62
C LEU A 873 -4.93 -4.21 -21.32
N THR A 874 -5.18 -5.08 -22.30
CA THR A 874 -5.10 -6.55 -22.12
C THR A 874 -3.66 -7.04 -21.93
N GLN A 875 -2.66 -6.22 -22.27
CA GLN A 875 -1.23 -6.54 -22.09
C GLN A 875 -0.69 -6.18 -20.69
N LEU A 876 -1.44 -5.41 -19.90
CA LEU A 876 -1.03 -5.05 -18.54
C LEU A 876 -1.23 -6.22 -17.58
N ASP A 877 -0.18 -6.57 -16.85
CA ASP A 877 -0.18 -7.63 -15.85
C ASP A 877 -0.78 -7.15 -14.51
N THR A 878 -1.28 -8.08 -13.71
CA THR A 878 -1.97 -7.80 -12.44
C THR A 878 -1.17 -6.94 -11.46
N PRO A 879 0.18 -7.06 -11.35
CA PRO A 879 0.97 -6.12 -10.55
C PRO A 879 0.84 -4.65 -10.98
N LEU A 880 0.81 -4.36 -12.29
CA LEU A 880 0.56 -3.00 -12.78
C LEU A 880 -0.87 -2.57 -12.49
N TRP A 881 -1.84 -3.47 -12.66
CA TRP A 881 -3.22 -3.20 -12.26
C TRP A 881 -3.37 -2.90 -10.77
N ALA A 882 -2.56 -3.51 -9.91
CA ALA A 882 -2.55 -3.22 -8.47
C ALA A 882 -2.12 -1.79 -8.15
N ASP A 883 -1.12 -1.28 -8.87
CA ASP A 883 -0.70 0.11 -8.76
C ASP A 883 -1.75 1.06 -9.36
N ILE A 884 -2.28 0.76 -10.55
CA ILE A 884 -3.27 1.61 -11.25
C ILE A 884 -4.60 1.66 -10.47
N ALA A 885 -5.04 0.55 -9.89
CA ALA A 885 -6.26 0.47 -9.09
C ALA A 885 -6.24 1.44 -7.89
N CYS A 886 -5.07 1.74 -7.34
CA CYS A 886 -4.93 2.73 -6.28
C CYS A 886 -5.42 4.12 -6.70
N LEU A 887 -5.17 4.49 -7.96
CA LEU A 887 -5.58 5.79 -8.50
C LEU A 887 -7.10 5.93 -8.62
N SER A 888 -7.83 4.82 -8.75
CA SER A 888 -9.30 4.84 -8.75
C SER A 888 -9.88 5.34 -7.43
N MET A 889 -9.12 5.29 -6.33
CA MET A 889 -9.51 5.86 -5.04
C MET A 889 -9.59 7.39 -5.09
N ASN A 890 -8.86 8.02 -6.01
CA ASN A 890 -8.98 9.45 -6.27
C ASN A 890 -10.26 9.73 -7.09
N THR A 891 -11.25 10.38 -6.48
CA THR A 891 -12.48 10.73 -7.19
C THR A 891 -12.32 11.86 -8.21
N SER A 892 -11.17 12.54 -8.27
CA SER A 892 -10.89 13.54 -9.32
C SER A 892 -10.22 12.95 -10.56
N MET A 893 -9.68 11.73 -10.48
CA MET A 893 -9.03 11.10 -11.64
C MET A 893 -10.06 10.43 -12.55
N ARG A 894 -9.83 10.50 -13.86
CA ARG A 894 -10.64 9.90 -14.92
C ARG A 894 -9.81 8.98 -15.78
N PHE A 895 -10.47 8.02 -16.42
CA PHE A 895 -9.81 7.00 -17.22
C PHE A 895 -10.40 6.92 -18.62
N LEU A 896 -9.51 6.82 -19.60
CA LEU A 896 -9.84 6.42 -20.96
C LEU A 896 -9.14 5.10 -21.24
N LEU A 897 -9.89 4.01 -21.28
CA LEU A 897 -9.36 2.66 -21.39
C LEU A 897 -9.55 2.14 -22.81
N LEU A 898 -8.50 1.65 -23.46
CA LEU A 898 -8.56 1.11 -24.81
C LEU A 898 -8.05 -0.33 -24.87
N GLY A 899 -8.83 -1.21 -25.49
CA GLY A 899 -8.43 -2.60 -25.63
C GLY A 899 -9.29 -3.43 -26.56
N ASP A 900 -8.81 -4.65 -26.81
CA ASP A 900 -9.53 -5.68 -27.54
C ASP A 900 -9.38 -7.01 -26.78
N PHE A 901 -10.41 -7.40 -26.03
CA PHE A 901 -10.41 -8.58 -25.16
C PHE A 901 -10.32 -9.92 -25.92
N ARG A 902 -10.51 -9.91 -27.23
CA ARG A 902 -10.35 -11.08 -28.12
C ARG A 902 -8.89 -11.38 -28.44
N GLN A 903 -7.98 -10.45 -28.14
CA GLN A 903 -6.54 -10.68 -28.26
C GLN A 903 -6.00 -11.45 -27.06
N LEU A 904 -4.71 -11.81 -27.12
CA LEU A 904 -4.03 -12.52 -26.04
C LEU A 904 -4.01 -11.68 -24.74
N PRO A 905 -4.21 -12.31 -23.56
CA PRO A 905 -4.06 -11.67 -22.26
C PRO A 905 -2.58 -11.44 -21.93
N ALA A 906 -2.32 -10.81 -20.78
CA ALA A 906 -0.98 -10.60 -20.27
C ALA A 906 -0.23 -11.94 -20.12
N VAL A 907 1.03 -11.97 -20.58
CA VAL A 907 1.88 -13.16 -20.56
C VAL A 907 2.44 -13.38 -19.15
N LEU A 908 2.29 -14.60 -18.62
CA LEU A 908 2.82 -15.01 -17.31
C LEU A 908 2.32 -14.11 -16.15
N ASP A 909 1.02 -13.83 -16.16
CA ASP A 909 0.39 -13.03 -15.11
C ASP A 909 0.32 -13.81 -13.80
N SER A 910 0.78 -13.17 -12.72
CA SER A 910 0.81 -13.77 -11.40
C SER A 910 0.66 -12.69 -10.34
N PHE A 911 0.01 -13.01 -9.24
CA PHE A 911 -0.08 -12.13 -8.09
C PHE A 911 0.23 -12.89 -6.80
N ALA A 912 1.10 -12.31 -5.97
CA ALA A 912 1.52 -12.89 -4.70
C ALA A 912 1.88 -14.38 -4.78
N GLY A 913 2.59 -14.83 -5.82
CA GLY A 913 2.96 -16.23 -5.99
C GLY A 913 1.83 -17.18 -6.34
N ALA A 914 0.75 -16.69 -6.95
CA ALA A 914 -0.27 -17.52 -7.60
C ALA A 914 -0.50 -17.04 -9.03
N GLU A 915 -0.83 -17.97 -9.93
CA GLU A 915 -1.27 -17.66 -11.29
C GLU A 915 -2.62 -16.92 -11.24
N VAL A 916 -2.76 -15.89 -12.07
CA VAL A 916 -4.01 -15.13 -12.18
C VAL A 916 -4.86 -15.74 -13.28
N CYS A 917 -5.81 -16.62 -12.91
CA CYS A 917 -6.69 -17.28 -13.87
C CYS A 917 -7.91 -16.43 -14.30
N ARG A 918 -8.08 -15.24 -13.71
CA ARG A 918 -9.23 -14.36 -13.97
C ARG A 918 -8.88 -13.34 -15.05
N GLU A 919 -9.75 -13.19 -16.04
CA GLU A 919 -9.58 -12.17 -17.07
C GLU A 919 -10.10 -10.79 -16.62
N LEU A 920 -9.37 -9.74 -16.99
CA LEU A 920 -9.72 -8.34 -16.71
C LEU A 920 -11.14 -7.97 -17.19
N LYS A 921 -11.60 -8.55 -18.32
CA LYS A 921 -12.90 -8.24 -18.95
C LYS A 921 -14.09 -8.43 -18.01
N HIS A 922 -14.00 -9.41 -17.10
CA HIS A 922 -15.06 -9.76 -16.15
C HIS A 922 -14.89 -9.06 -14.80
N SER A 923 -13.79 -8.35 -14.60
CA SER A 923 -13.45 -7.76 -13.30
C SER A 923 -14.34 -6.57 -12.94
N GLN A 924 -14.55 -6.37 -11.64
CA GLN A 924 -15.13 -5.14 -11.11
C GLN A 924 -14.18 -3.95 -11.31
N LEU A 925 -12.86 -4.18 -11.31
CA LEU A 925 -11.86 -3.13 -11.54
C LEU A 925 -12.09 -2.40 -12.86
N LEU A 926 -12.26 -3.15 -13.96
CA LEU A 926 -12.47 -2.56 -15.28
C LEU A 926 -13.71 -1.66 -15.31
N HIS A 927 -14.79 -2.13 -14.69
CA HIS A 927 -16.04 -1.37 -14.58
C HIS A 927 -15.86 -0.09 -13.73
N ASP A 928 -15.17 -0.20 -12.58
CA ASP A 928 -14.91 0.94 -11.70
C ASP A 928 -14.07 2.02 -12.38
N LEU A 929 -13.03 1.62 -13.12
CA LEU A 929 -12.17 2.53 -13.86
C LEU A 929 -12.94 3.23 -15.00
N ALA A 930 -13.79 2.49 -15.72
CA ALA A 930 -14.60 3.03 -16.81
C ALA A 930 -15.86 3.79 -16.35
N GLY A 931 -16.17 3.82 -15.05
CA GLY A 931 -17.43 4.39 -14.56
C GLY A 931 -18.70 3.64 -15.03
N GLY A 932 -18.54 2.39 -15.48
CA GLY A 932 -19.60 1.59 -16.09
C GLY A 932 -20.04 2.02 -17.48
N TRP A 933 -19.22 2.81 -18.19
CA TRP A 933 -19.50 3.29 -19.54
C TRP A 933 -18.59 2.64 -20.57
N CYS A 934 -19.15 2.25 -21.70
CA CYS A 934 -18.41 1.69 -22.81
C CYS A 934 -18.89 2.21 -24.16
N HIS A 935 -17.99 2.16 -25.14
CA HIS A 935 -18.29 2.38 -26.55
C HIS A 935 -17.52 1.36 -27.38
N GLN A 936 -18.19 0.74 -28.35
CA GLN A 936 -17.62 -0.32 -29.18
C GLN A 936 -17.59 0.14 -30.63
N LEU A 937 -16.39 0.19 -31.20
CA LEU A 937 -16.18 0.51 -32.60
C LEU A 937 -16.36 -0.75 -33.46
N SER A 938 -17.23 -0.63 -34.46
CA SER A 938 -17.55 -1.69 -35.43
C SER A 938 -17.19 -1.32 -36.88
N GLU A 939 -16.87 -0.05 -37.15
CA GLU A 939 -16.55 0.41 -38.50
C GLU A 939 -15.14 0.00 -38.92
N ARG A 940 -14.98 -0.52 -40.14
CA ARG A 940 -13.72 -0.99 -40.72
C ARG A 940 -12.91 0.18 -41.30
N TRP A 941 -11.67 0.38 -40.85
CA TRP A 941 -10.77 1.41 -41.39
C TRP A 941 -9.47 0.85 -42.00
N ARG A 942 -8.84 -0.16 -41.38
CA ARG A 942 -7.51 -0.64 -41.80
C ARG A 942 -7.53 -1.85 -42.75
N PHE A 943 -8.45 -2.78 -42.56
CA PHE A 943 -8.44 -4.07 -43.24
C PHE A 943 -9.26 -4.05 -44.53
N ASP A 944 -8.94 -4.99 -45.42
CA ASP A 944 -9.83 -5.38 -46.49
C ASP A 944 -11.04 -6.19 -45.95
N GLU A 945 -12.03 -6.43 -46.81
CA GLU A 945 -13.29 -7.08 -46.40
C GLU A 945 -13.09 -8.52 -45.97
N GLY A 946 -12.14 -9.22 -46.61
CA GLY A 946 -11.81 -10.61 -46.33
C GLY A 946 -11.35 -10.81 -44.89
N ILE A 947 -10.34 -10.08 -44.43
CA ILE A 947 -9.85 -10.22 -43.05
C ILE A 947 -10.90 -9.74 -42.05
N PHE A 948 -11.54 -8.60 -42.28
CA PHE A 948 -12.48 -8.04 -41.32
C PHE A 948 -13.70 -8.95 -41.11
N SER A 949 -14.32 -9.44 -42.19
CA SER A 949 -15.46 -10.36 -42.12
C SER A 949 -15.09 -11.71 -41.49
N PHE A 950 -13.85 -12.17 -41.68
CA PHE A 950 -13.36 -13.37 -41.02
C PHE A 950 -13.20 -13.16 -39.51
N LEU A 951 -12.54 -12.08 -39.09
CA LEU A 951 -12.34 -11.77 -37.66
C LEU A 951 -13.65 -11.58 -36.90
N THR A 952 -14.68 -11.00 -37.53
CA THR A 952 -16.02 -10.88 -36.94
C THR A 952 -16.76 -12.21 -36.90
N TRP A 953 -16.60 -13.05 -37.93
CA TRP A 953 -17.21 -14.38 -37.99
C TRP A 953 -16.70 -15.34 -36.91
N LEU A 954 -15.44 -15.20 -36.46
CA LEU A 954 -14.85 -16.07 -35.43
C LEU A 954 -15.59 -16.04 -34.07
N ARG A 955 -16.25 -14.92 -33.73
CA ARG A 955 -17.02 -14.75 -32.48
C ARG A 955 -16.22 -15.13 -31.22
N VAL A 956 -14.94 -14.75 -31.20
CA VAL A 956 -13.99 -15.09 -30.12
C VAL A 956 -14.53 -14.58 -28.78
N ASP A 957 -14.52 -15.45 -27.76
CA ASP A 957 -15.06 -15.23 -26.42
C ASP A 957 -16.58 -14.95 -26.34
N GLU A 958 -17.35 -15.31 -27.38
CA GLU A 958 -18.82 -15.22 -27.40
C GLU A 958 -19.47 -16.60 -27.18
N ALA A 959 -20.77 -16.63 -26.87
CA ALA A 959 -21.50 -17.88 -26.58
C ALA A 959 -21.55 -18.83 -27.79
N GLU A 960 -21.54 -18.28 -29.00
CA GLU A 960 -21.54 -19.00 -30.27
C GLU A 960 -20.15 -18.95 -30.94
N GLU A 961 -19.07 -19.03 -30.14
CA GLU A 961 -17.68 -19.06 -30.62
C GLU A 961 -17.47 -20.20 -31.63
N VAL A 962 -16.80 -19.90 -32.75
CA VAL A 962 -16.54 -20.89 -33.81
C VAL A 962 -15.51 -21.91 -33.31
N PRO A 963 -15.76 -23.23 -33.47
CA PRO A 963 -14.78 -24.25 -33.13
C PRO A 963 -13.46 -24.07 -33.89
N LEU A 964 -12.32 -24.19 -33.18
CA LEU A 964 -10.99 -23.94 -33.77
C LEU A 964 -10.73 -24.73 -35.07
N GLN A 965 -11.15 -25.99 -35.14
CA GLN A 965 -10.94 -26.82 -36.32
C GLN A 965 -11.73 -26.33 -37.54
N GLU A 966 -12.97 -25.88 -37.32
CA GLU A 966 -13.78 -25.26 -38.38
C GLU A 966 -13.17 -23.93 -38.80
N ALA A 967 -12.73 -23.11 -37.84
CA ALA A 967 -12.06 -21.85 -38.11
C ALA A 967 -10.81 -22.05 -38.98
N LEU A 968 -9.93 -23.01 -38.63
CA LEU A 968 -8.71 -23.32 -39.39
C LEU A 968 -9.00 -23.84 -40.81
N ARG A 969 -10.05 -24.64 -40.99
CA ARG A 969 -10.46 -25.11 -42.33
C ARG A 969 -10.87 -23.93 -43.21
N THR A 970 -11.80 -23.12 -42.73
CA THR A 970 -12.28 -21.92 -43.43
C THR A 970 -11.16 -20.92 -43.70
N ASP A 971 -10.24 -20.78 -42.76
CA ASP A 971 -9.09 -19.87 -42.86
C ASP A 971 -8.08 -20.31 -43.93
N ARG A 972 -7.77 -21.61 -44.01
CA ARG A 972 -6.91 -22.18 -45.08
C ARG A 972 -7.55 -22.05 -46.47
N GLU A 973 -8.88 -22.15 -46.55
CA GLU A 973 -9.63 -21.92 -47.81
C GLU A 973 -9.61 -20.45 -48.22
N ARG A 974 -9.78 -19.51 -47.27
CA ARG A 974 -9.82 -18.07 -47.54
C ARG A 974 -8.44 -17.44 -47.74
N PHE A 975 -7.41 -17.95 -47.05
CA PHE A 975 -6.05 -17.42 -47.06
C PHE A 975 -5.04 -18.52 -47.42
N PRO A 976 -5.10 -19.04 -48.67
CA PRO A 976 -4.25 -20.14 -49.09
C PRO A 976 -2.78 -19.73 -49.11
N ARG A 977 -1.90 -20.73 -49.07
CA ARG A 977 -0.45 -20.51 -49.14
C ARG A 977 -0.06 -19.86 -50.47
N GLN A 978 0.51 -18.67 -50.38
CA GLN A 978 0.98 -17.91 -51.53
C GLN A 978 2.39 -17.36 -51.29
N GLY A 979 3.21 -17.27 -52.33
CA GLY A 979 4.53 -16.62 -52.31
C GLY A 979 5.51 -17.13 -51.25
N ALA A 980 6.52 -16.30 -50.92
CA ALA A 980 7.38 -16.49 -49.75
C ALA A 980 7.01 -15.47 -48.66
N PRO A 981 7.13 -15.80 -47.36
CA PRO A 981 6.77 -14.88 -46.29
C PRO A 981 7.85 -13.83 -46.04
N GLU A 982 7.44 -12.58 -45.80
CA GLU A 982 8.27 -11.58 -45.16
C GLU A 982 8.41 -11.87 -43.65
N VAL A 983 7.32 -12.32 -43.00
CA VAL A 983 7.29 -12.67 -41.57
C VAL A 983 6.49 -13.95 -41.32
N CYS A 984 7.06 -14.88 -40.53
CA CYS A 984 6.37 -16.04 -39.99
C CYS A 984 5.97 -15.80 -38.53
N LEU A 985 4.70 -16.03 -38.20
CA LEU A 985 4.23 -16.04 -36.82
C LEU A 985 4.27 -17.45 -36.25
N VAL A 986 5.01 -17.63 -35.16
CA VAL A 986 5.24 -18.93 -34.51
C VAL A 986 4.89 -18.86 -33.04
N ILE A 987 4.60 -20.00 -32.41
CA ILE A 987 4.43 -20.07 -30.95
C ILE A 987 5.80 -20.22 -30.28
N SER A 988 6.65 -21.13 -30.78
CA SER A 988 7.89 -21.48 -30.08
C SER A 988 9.11 -20.61 -30.44
N HIS A 989 9.95 -20.35 -29.43
CA HIS A 989 11.24 -19.69 -29.66
C HIS A 989 12.20 -20.55 -30.48
N ALA A 990 12.17 -21.88 -30.34
CA ALA A 990 13.00 -22.79 -31.12
C ALA A 990 12.71 -22.69 -32.62
N LYS A 991 11.43 -22.77 -33.01
CA LYS A 991 11.02 -22.61 -34.42
C LYS A 991 11.32 -21.20 -34.95
N ARG A 992 11.16 -20.18 -34.10
CA ARG A 992 11.58 -18.80 -34.43
C ARG A 992 13.07 -18.74 -34.80
N LEU A 993 13.95 -19.33 -33.97
CA LEU A 993 15.39 -19.36 -34.22
C LEU A 993 15.72 -20.08 -35.53
N GLN A 994 15.13 -21.26 -35.76
CA GLN A 994 15.31 -22.04 -37.00
C GLN A 994 14.89 -21.26 -38.25
N ILE A 995 13.69 -20.67 -38.27
CA ILE A 995 13.22 -19.92 -39.43
C ILE A 995 14.08 -18.68 -39.66
N ASN A 996 14.41 -17.94 -38.60
CA ASN A 996 15.28 -16.77 -38.71
C ASN A 996 16.66 -17.12 -39.26
N GLU A 997 17.28 -18.21 -38.79
CA GLU A 997 18.57 -18.65 -39.32
C GLU A 997 18.47 -19.03 -40.79
N ARG A 998 17.46 -19.82 -41.16
CA ARG A 998 17.24 -20.25 -42.54
C ARG A 998 17.04 -19.07 -43.48
N GLU A 999 16.14 -18.14 -43.15
CA GLU A 999 15.85 -16.98 -44.01
C GLU A 999 17.01 -15.98 -44.03
N ASN A 1000 17.71 -15.77 -42.91
CA ASN A 1000 18.88 -14.89 -42.86
C ASN A 1000 20.02 -15.43 -43.72
N ARG A 1001 20.27 -16.75 -43.70
CA ARG A 1001 21.25 -17.39 -44.59
C ARG A 1001 20.84 -17.31 -46.07
N ARG A 1002 19.55 -17.54 -46.36
CA ARG A 1002 19.02 -17.52 -47.73
C ARG A 1002 19.05 -16.13 -48.38
N ARG A 1003 18.81 -15.07 -47.60
CA ARG A 1003 18.72 -13.69 -48.10
C ARG A 1003 20.05 -12.93 -48.05
N ALA A 1004 21.04 -13.45 -47.35
CA ALA A 1004 22.33 -12.79 -47.20
C ALA A 1004 23.06 -12.75 -48.55
N PRO A 1005 23.58 -11.59 -48.98
CA PRO A 1005 24.54 -11.52 -50.08
C PRO A 1005 25.89 -12.13 -49.68
N ASP A 1006 26.74 -12.41 -50.66
CA ASP A 1006 28.03 -13.08 -50.45
C ASP A 1006 29.00 -12.29 -49.56
N ASP A 1007 28.87 -10.96 -49.52
CA ASP A 1007 29.66 -10.02 -48.72
C ASP A 1007 29.07 -9.75 -47.32
N ALA A 1008 27.98 -10.42 -46.93
CA ALA A 1008 27.33 -10.19 -45.65
C ALA A 1008 28.24 -10.54 -44.45
N LEU A 1009 28.32 -9.62 -43.50
CA LEU A 1009 29.11 -9.80 -42.28
C LEU A 1009 28.47 -10.84 -41.35
N LEU A 1010 29.17 -11.91 -41.03
CA LEU A 1010 28.74 -12.88 -40.02
C LEU A 1010 29.07 -12.37 -38.62
N VAL A 1011 28.05 -12.10 -37.82
CA VAL A 1011 28.20 -11.73 -36.40
C VAL A 1011 27.88 -12.94 -35.54
N GLU A 1012 28.92 -13.61 -35.05
CA GLU A 1012 28.79 -14.82 -34.23
C GLU A 1012 28.37 -14.50 -32.79
N TYR A 1013 27.36 -15.21 -32.31
CA TYR A 1013 26.97 -15.15 -30.92
C TYR A 1013 27.85 -16.10 -30.08
N ALA A 1014 28.85 -15.54 -29.38
CA ALA A 1014 29.68 -16.26 -28.43
C ALA A 1014 28.92 -16.44 -27.09
N GLY A 1015 28.14 -17.52 -26.99
CA GLY A 1015 27.30 -17.82 -25.84
C GLY A 1015 28.08 -17.94 -24.52
N SER A 1016 28.18 -16.85 -23.74
CA SER A 1016 28.63 -16.94 -22.34
C SER A 1016 27.96 -15.95 -21.38
N ARG A 1017 27.37 -14.85 -21.85
CA ARG A 1017 26.55 -13.95 -21.00
C ARG A 1017 25.47 -13.23 -21.83
N ALA A 1018 24.26 -13.79 -21.94
CA ALA A 1018 23.10 -13.03 -22.43
C ALA A 1018 22.21 -12.58 -21.26
N ILE A 1019 22.10 -11.27 -21.13
CA ILE A 1019 21.28 -10.53 -20.18
C ILE A 1019 19.95 -10.22 -20.90
N GLY A 1020 18.85 -10.88 -20.52
CA GLY A 1020 17.47 -10.47 -20.88
C GLY A 1020 16.63 -11.43 -21.76
N THR A 1021 15.33 -11.13 -21.85
CA THR A 1021 14.32 -11.83 -22.67
C THR A 1021 14.61 -11.71 -24.19
N ASN A 1022 14.31 -12.74 -24.99
CA ASN A 1022 14.58 -12.86 -26.45
C ASN A 1022 16.05 -13.10 -26.79
N ALA A 1023 16.48 -14.36 -26.74
CA ALA A 1023 17.87 -14.74 -26.98
C ALA A 1023 18.43 -14.21 -28.32
N PRO A 1024 19.60 -13.54 -28.30
CA PRO A 1024 20.36 -13.25 -29.49
C PRO A 1024 20.77 -14.55 -30.18
N GLN A 1025 20.92 -14.48 -31.50
CA GLN A 1025 21.37 -15.57 -32.34
C GLN A 1025 22.41 -15.04 -33.30
N THR A 1026 23.31 -15.92 -33.74
CA THR A 1026 24.23 -15.63 -34.83
C THR A 1026 23.44 -15.14 -36.05
N MET A 1027 23.88 -14.04 -36.66
CA MET A 1027 23.21 -13.47 -37.83
C MET A 1027 24.22 -12.90 -38.82
N ARG A 1028 23.91 -13.05 -40.11
CA ARG A 1028 24.54 -12.32 -41.21
C ARG A 1028 23.91 -10.94 -41.31
N VAL A 1029 24.72 -9.90 -41.45
CA VAL A 1029 24.30 -8.50 -41.45
C VAL A 1029 24.79 -7.82 -42.72
N TRP A 1030 23.90 -7.10 -43.40
CA TRP A 1030 24.19 -6.36 -44.65
C TRP A 1030 23.33 -5.08 -44.72
N PRO A 1031 23.75 -4.06 -45.50
CA PRO A 1031 22.92 -2.88 -45.77
C PRO A 1031 21.54 -3.27 -46.35
N GLY A 1032 20.47 -2.70 -45.80
CA GLY A 1032 19.09 -3.05 -46.15
C GLY A 1032 18.48 -4.21 -45.33
N LEU A 1033 19.25 -4.89 -44.47
CA LEU A 1033 18.70 -5.90 -43.57
C LEU A 1033 17.76 -5.25 -42.55
N ARG A 1034 16.51 -5.72 -42.52
CA ARG A 1034 15.53 -5.35 -41.51
C ARG A 1034 15.71 -6.17 -40.23
N LEU A 1035 15.75 -5.48 -39.11
CA LEU A 1035 15.84 -6.02 -37.76
C LEU A 1035 14.71 -5.48 -36.89
N VAL A 1036 14.54 -6.07 -35.70
CA VAL A 1036 13.65 -5.54 -34.67
C VAL A 1036 14.40 -5.39 -33.35
N GLY A 1037 14.13 -4.31 -32.63
CA GLY A 1037 14.77 -4.01 -31.36
C GLY A 1037 14.47 -5.08 -30.29
N ALA A 1038 15.51 -5.44 -29.54
CA ALA A 1038 15.48 -6.39 -28.43
C ALA A 1038 15.48 -5.70 -27.04
N GLY A 1039 15.77 -4.40 -26.98
CA GLY A 1039 15.86 -3.61 -25.76
C GLY A 1039 17.21 -2.89 -25.60
N GLY A 1040 17.37 -2.10 -24.53
CA GLY A 1040 18.57 -1.28 -24.31
C GLY A 1040 18.60 -0.05 -25.20
N LYS A 1041 19.65 0.10 -26.02
CA LYS A 1041 19.83 1.26 -26.92
C LYS A 1041 18.81 1.29 -28.08
N VAL A 1042 18.32 0.13 -28.53
CA VAL A 1042 17.23 0.03 -29.50
C VAL A 1042 15.97 -0.47 -28.78
N ARG A 1043 14.88 0.30 -28.88
CA ARG A 1043 13.63 0.02 -28.15
C ARG A 1043 13.02 -1.32 -28.58
N LYS A 1044 12.57 -2.11 -27.60
CA LYS A 1044 12.01 -3.45 -27.84
C LYS A 1044 10.75 -3.40 -28.72
N GLY A 1045 10.72 -4.20 -29.79
CA GLY A 1045 9.59 -4.30 -30.71
C GLY A 1045 9.54 -3.25 -31.84
N VAL A 1046 10.53 -2.35 -31.92
CA VAL A 1046 10.63 -1.34 -32.97
C VAL A 1046 11.44 -1.90 -34.15
N PHE A 1047 10.92 -1.80 -35.37
CA PHE A 1047 11.64 -2.20 -36.58
C PHE A 1047 12.70 -1.16 -36.96
N VAL A 1048 13.89 -1.62 -37.34
CA VAL A 1048 15.03 -0.80 -37.77
C VAL A 1048 15.69 -1.46 -38.98
N THR A 1049 16.32 -0.67 -39.85
CA THR A 1049 17.04 -1.15 -41.02
C THR A 1049 18.52 -0.82 -40.87
N VAL A 1050 19.38 -1.75 -41.28
CA VAL A 1050 20.83 -1.52 -41.36
C VAL A 1050 21.12 -0.61 -42.55
N SER A 1051 21.80 0.51 -42.31
CA SER A 1051 22.18 1.45 -43.37
C SER A 1051 23.58 1.16 -43.91
N GLU A 1052 24.52 0.79 -43.04
CA GLU A 1052 25.93 0.59 -43.39
C GLU A 1052 26.57 -0.49 -42.51
N VAL A 1053 27.50 -1.26 -43.10
CA VAL A 1053 28.27 -2.31 -42.42
C VAL A 1053 29.75 -2.11 -42.72
N GLY A 1054 30.53 -1.76 -41.70
CA GLY A 1054 32.00 -1.65 -41.74
C GLY A 1054 32.60 -2.13 -40.42
N GLU A 1055 33.58 -1.40 -39.86
CA GLU A 1055 34.08 -1.65 -38.49
C GLU A 1055 32.96 -1.62 -37.44
N ARG A 1056 31.90 -0.85 -37.73
CA ARG A 1056 30.67 -0.76 -36.95
C ARG A 1056 29.47 -0.98 -37.86
N VAL A 1057 28.34 -1.36 -37.27
CA VAL A 1057 27.05 -1.44 -37.95
C VAL A 1057 26.22 -0.23 -37.61
N SER A 1058 25.80 0.52 -38.63
CA SER A 1058 24.95 1.70 -38.50
C SER A 1058 23.51 1.38 -38.89
N LEU A 1059 22.57 1.94 -38.15
CA LEU A 1059 21.13 1.85 -38.44
C LEU A 1059 20.63 3.15 -39.06
N GLU A 1060 19.57 3.09 -39.86
CA GLU A 1060 18.88 4.28 -40.42
C GLU A 1060 18.40 5.26 -39.33
N SER A 1061 18.24 4.80 -38.09
CA SER A 1061 17.92 5.65 -36.94
C SER A 1061 19.09 6.53 -36.47
N GLY A 1062 20.25 6.47 -37.11
CA GLY A 1062 21.48 7.20 -36.75
C GLY A 1062 22.29 6.55 -35.61
N GLN A 1063 21.89 5.36 -35.14
CA GLN A 1063 22.59 4.63 -34.08
C GLN A 1063 23.67 3.71 -34.67
N SER A 1064 24.86 3.68 -34.07
CA SER A 1064 25.99 2.84 -34.52
C SER A 1064 26.52 1.93 -33.40
N PHE A 1065 26.72 0.66 -33.73
CA PHE A 1065 27.06 -0.41 -32.78
C PHE A 1065 28.31 -1.16 -33.21
N GLU A 1066 29.10 -1.61 -32.24
CA GLU A 1066 30.07 -2.69 -32.49
C GLU A 1066 29.33 -3.99 -32.84
N HIS A 1067 29.96 -4.87 -33.61
CA HIS A 1067 29.32 -6.10 -34.11
C HIS A 1067 28.68 -6.93 -32.99
N GLN A 1068 29.41 -7.18 -31.89
CA GLN A 1068 28.90 -7.93 -30.75
C GLN A 1068 27.84 -7.16 -29.92
N GLU A 1069 27.90 -5.82 -29.93
CA GLU A 1069 26.93 -4.99 -29.23
C GLU A 1069 25.57 -4.98 -29.95
N LEU A 1070 25.57 -5.06 -31.28
CA LEU A 1070 24.36 -5.11 -32.10
C LEU A 1070 23.42 -6.26 -31.68
N LEU A 1071 23.99 -7.44 -31.38
CA LEU A 1071 23.23 -8.62 -30.94
C LEU A 1071 22.49 -8.39 -29.61
N LYS A 1072 22.99 -7.49 -28.75
CA LYS A 1072 22.35 -7.17 -27.46
C LYS A 1072 21.10 -6.30 -27.62
N HIS A 1073 21.03 -5.55 -28.72
CA HIS A 1073 20.01 -4.53 -28.93
C HIS A 1073 19.04 -4.85 -30.06
N THR A 1074 19.36 -5.79 -30.95
CA THR A 1074 18.53 -6.13 -32.11
C THR A 1074 18.38 -7.64 -32.30
N ARG A 1075 17.38 -8.06 -33.07
CA ARG A 1075 17.16 -9.44 -33.47
C ARG A 1075 16.60 -9.52 -34.89
N LEU A 1076 16.79 -10.68 -35.52
CA LEU A 1076 16.14 -11.03 -36.79
C LEU A 1076 14.61 -11.06 -36.64
N CYS A 1077 13.92 -10.67 -37.71
CA CYS A 1077 12.46 -10.51 -37.73
C CYS A 1077 11.73 -11.36 -38.77
N SER A 1078 12.41 -12.28 -39.47
CA SER A 1078 11.77 -13.22 -40.41
C SER A 1078 10.79 -14.17 -39.72
N ALA A 1079 10.96 -14.42 -38.42
CA ALA A 1079 10.01 -15.08 -37.55
C ALA A 1079 9.85 -14.33 -36.23
N ILE A 1080 8.60 -14.18 -35.78
CA ILE A 1080 8.22 -13.48 -34.54
C ILE A 1080 7.21 -14.34 -33.79
N THR A 1081 7.31 -14.39 -32.45
CA THR A 1081 6.35 -15.14 -31.65
C THR A 1081 4.99 -14.43 -31.57
N TYR A 1082 3.87 -15.16 -31.52
CA TYR A 1082 2.53 -14.55 -31.35
C TYR A 1082 2.48 -13.57 -30.15
N ALA A 1083 3.04 -13.94 -29.00
CA ALA A 1083 3.11 -13.05 -27.82
C ALA A 1083 3.91 -11.74 -28.05
N SER A 1084 4.86 -11.73 -29.00
CA SER A 1084 5.72 -10.56 -29.27
C SER A 1084 5.18 -9.65 -30.37
N VAL A 1085 4.20 -10.12 -31.16
CA VAL A 1085 3.65 -9.36 -32.30
C VAL A 1085 2.39 -8.59 -31.93
N GLN A 1086 1.80 -8.85 -30.76
CA GLN A 1086 0.63 -8.11 -30.29
C GLN A 1086 0.93 -6.61 -30.19
N GLY A 1087 0.10 -5.80 -30.82
CA GLY A 1087 0.29 -4.34 -30.96
C GLY A 1087 1.15 -3.90 -32.15
N LEU A 1088 1.77 -4.82 -32.90
CA LEU A 1088 2.50 -4.53 -34.13
C LEU A 1088 1.58 -4.61 -35.36
N THR A 1089 1.87 -3.82 -36.40
CA THR A 1089 1.35 -4.03 -37.75
C THR A 1089 2.50 -4.51 -38.62
N LEU A 1090 2.34 -5.65 -39.29
CA LEU A 1090 3.40 -6.22 -40.12
C LEU A 1090 3.28 -5.72 -41.56
N GLN A 1091 4.42 -5.46 -42.18
CA GLN A 1091 4.49 -5.12 -43.60
C GLN A 1091 4.91 -6.34 -44.40
N GLY A 1092 4.26 -6.53 -45.56
CA GLY A 1092 4.47 -7.68 -46.42
C GLY A 1092 3.64 -8.90 -46.02
N ARG A 1093 3.97 -10.04 -46.62
CA ARG A 1093 3.29 -11.32 -46.46
C ARG A 1093 3.59 -11.95 -45.11
N VAL A 1094 2.53 -12.35 -44.43
CA VAL A 1094 2.54 -12.96 -43.10
C VAL A 1094 2.07 -14.40 -43.21
N TRP A 1095 2.90 -15.32 -42.73
CA TRP A 1095 2.52 -16.73 -42.60
C TRP A 1095 2.20 -17.06 -41.15
N LEU A 1096 0.98 -17.56 -40.90
CA LEU A 1096 0.62 -18.12 -39.62
C LEU A 1096 1.10 -19.57 -39.56
N CYS A 1097 2.06 -19.83 -38.68
CA CYS A 1097 2.58 -21.17 -38.43
C CYS A 1097 2.03 -21.72 -37.11
N ASP A 1098 2.26 -23.01 -36.88
CA ASP A 1098 1.94 -23.74 -35.63
C ASP A 1098 0.44 -23.93 -35.37
N SER A 1099 -0.40 -23.92 -36.42
CA SER A 1099 -1.83 -24.21 -36.32
C SER A 1099 -2.13 -25.61 -35.72
N ASP A 1100 -1.24 -26.57 -35.95
CA ASP A 1100 -1.33 -27.93 -35.41
C ASP A 1100 -0.81 -28.06 -33.95
N SER A 1101 -0.32 -26.96 -33.35
CA SER A 1101 0.18 -26.99 -31.97
C SER A 1101 -0.96 -27.11 -30.96
N PRO A 1102 -0.80 -27.91 -29.87
CA PRO A 1102 -1.81 -28.00 -28.82
C PRO A 1102 -1.99 -26.70 -28.02
N HIS A 1103 -1.06 -25.74 -28.16
CA HIS A 1103 -1.16 -24.41 -27.55
C HIS A 1103 -1.72 -23.35 -28.49
N PHE A 1104 -2.02 -23.70 -29.75
CA PHE A 1104 -2.67 -22.80 -30.69
C PHE A 1104 -4.16 -22.70 -30.35
N THR A 1105 -4.67 -21.49 -30.21
CA THR A 1105 -6.06 -21.24 -29.82
C THR A 1105 -6.72 -20.27 -30.79
N LEU A 1106 -8.04 -20.10 -30.69
CA LEU A 1106 -8.76 -19.15 -31.54
C LEU A 1106 -8.25 -17.71 -31.38
N LYS A 1107 -7.79 -17.34 -30.17
CA LYS A 1107 -7.12 -16.05 -29.92
C LYS A 1107 -5.79 -15.90 -30.67
N HIS A 1108 -5.04 -17.00 -30.88
CA HIS A 1108 -3.83 -16.97 -31.70
C HIS A 1108 -4.15 -16.73 -33.17
N LEU A 1109 -5.19 -17.41 -33.68
CA LEU A 1109 -5.67 -17.21 -35.04
C LEU A 1109 -6.14 -15.77 -35.25
N TYR A 1110 -7.07 -15.30 -34.42
CA TYR A 1110 -7.60 -13.93 -34.44
C TYR A 1110 -6.49 -12.88 -34.38
N MET A 1111 -5.56 -13.03 -33.42
CA MET A 1111 -4.46 -12.08 -33.27
C MET A 1111 -3.51 -12.14 -34.47
N GLY A 1112 -3.17 -13.34 -34.96
CA GLY A 1112 -2.33 -13.55 -36.13
C GLY A 1112 -2.88 -12.91 -37.41
N CYS A 1113 -4.12 -13.22 -37.76
CA CYS A 1113 -4.78 -12.66 -38.95
C CYS A 1113 -4.86 -11.14 -38.88
N SER A 1114 -5.09 -10.57 -37.68
CA SER A 1114 -5.14 -9.12 -37.48
C SER A 1114 -3.79 -8.39 -37.64
N ARG A 1115 -2.67 -9.10 -37.84
CA ARG A 1115 -1.35 -8.48 -38.07
C ARG A 1115 -1.08 -8.14 -39.53
N ALA A 1116 -1.74 -8.84 -40.46
CA ALA A 1116 -1.62 -8.59 -41.89
C ALA A 1116 -2.44 -7.36 -42.31
N THR A 1117 -2.03 -6.69 -43.39
CA THR A 1117 -2.70 -5.49 -43.89
C THR A 1117 -3.75 -5.77 -44.98
N SER A 1118 -3.70 -6.95 -45.61
CA SER A 1118 -4.61 -7.39 -46.68
C SER A 1118 -4.69 -8.92 -46.70
N SER A 1119 -5.82 -9.49 -47.13
CA SER A 1119 -6.02 -10.93 -47.27
C SER A 1119 -5.02 -11.58 -48.22
N GLU A 1120 -4.60 -10.90 -49.30
CA GLU A 1120 -3.62 -11.40 -50.26
C GLU A 1120 -2.21 -11.59 -49.66
N LEU A 1121 -1.94 -10.89 -48.55
CA LEU A 1121 -0.68 -10.96 -47.82
C LEU A 1121 -0.76 -11.93 -46.64
N LEU A 1122 -1.88 -12.59 -46.41
CA LEU A 1122 -2.04 -13.55 -45.34
C LEU A 1122 -1.99 -14.97 -45.91
N SER A 1123 -1.25 -15.85 -45.26
CA SER A 1123 -1.36 -17.29 -45.52
C SER A 1123 -1.32 -18.07 -44.22
N VAL A 1124 -2.11 -19.13 -44.13
CA VAL A 1124 -2.14 -20.00 -42.95
C VAL A 1124 -1.69 -21.40 -43.31
N LEU A 1125 -0.75 -21.92 -42.52
CA LEU A 1125 -0.11 -23.21 -42.71
C LEU A 1125 -0.69 -24.24 -41.75
#